data_AF-A0A2U9C3W1-F1
#
_entry.id   AF-A0A2U9C3W1-F1
#
_cell.length_a   1.000
_cell.length_b   1.000
_cell.length_c   1.000
_cell.angle_alpha   90.00
_cell.angle_beta   90.00
_cell.angle_gamma   90.00
#
_symmetry.space_group_name_H-M   'P 1'
#
loop_
_entity.id
_entity.type
_entity.pdbx_description
1 polymer ?
#
loop_
_entity_poly.entity_id
_entity_poly.type
_entity_poly.pdbx_seq_one_letter_code
_entity_poly.pdbx_strand_id
1 'polypeptide(L)'
;MVQKVAVIGAGLSGLTSIKACVDEGLEPTCFESSHDIGGLWRFKEKPEPGRGNIYQSVVINSSKEMMSFSDFPPPAEFPNNMHHSEVLQYLRLYVQAFDLLKHIRFQTTVLSVRQTQDFAVTGQWEVETESGEGQRETSVFDAVIVCSGHFTQPHLPLRDFTGFESFEGRHFHSWEYRSADGMEGKTVVVIGIGNSGGDIAVDISRVAEKVFLSTRSGGWVVSRVGQGGLPADLVGTSRMDVMVRKLFPSWINRMLEKKLNESFDHTLYGLKPKHGFFAQIPVVNDDLPARIISGRVQVKPNVKEFRGSSVVFVDGSIINKVDVVVFATGYNYGFPFLPPALQAKCGYRLRLYKHVFPPELTQPTLAVVGFIHALGAINPLAELQARWATRVFKGLSTLPSEETMLKEIEKDTTTMHQRFACSERNPLQVEYIPYLDSLAKKVGVRPNILRLMMKDPRLALQVALGPCTPYQYRLTGPGQWAGARQAILTQWERVVQPFRTRDSCSMTRRVAIVGGGSSGLACIKCCVDEGLEPVCYESSDDFGGLWRFMENPDPDRASIYHSVIINTSKEMMCFSDFPIPAHFPNYMHNSLIMDYFRMYADHFQLTEHIRFNTKVLQVKQRSDFSHSGQWDVETENKDGKKEKHIFDAVMICIGHHCHPHLPLHDFPGIETFQGKYFHSRDYKTPGEGRDKKVVVVGIGNSGGDIAVELSRVTKQLYLSTRRGAWILNRVGSNGLPMDLSYNRGFSVLQKILPYNVVCSLGESMLNQRFDHRLYNLKPKHRLLSQHPTVNDELPNRILSGTVQVKPNIRRFQGSSVEFDDGSIVEDVDLVVFATGYRFSFPFLASHVVSVSENKASLYKYVFPPELDHPTLAIIGLVQPLGAIMPISEMQARWATRVFKGCIKLPSVPAMLKDVQCKRDTMAKRYVDSSRHTIQVDYVSYMDEIAKLVGVRPNIPKLLMTDPRLGLNVMLGPCTPYQYRLRGPGKWPGARQAIFTQWERVAQPMQTRPCDEPKPKKSYQWPLILSAAAVGLAAYIHRNNLPALLQDPTALLDKIKVYLPAE
;
A
#
# COMPACT_ATOMS: atom_id res chain seq x y z
N MET A 1 -24.19 44.39 -12.76
CA MET A 1 -23.34 43.27 -12.29
C MET A 1 -24.13 42.01 -12.57
N VAL A 2 -23.53 41.01 -13.25
CA VAL A 2 -24.26 39.79 -13.61
C VAL A 2 -24.76 39.09 -12.35
N GLN A 3 -26.06 38.83 -12.29
CA GLN A 3 -26.71 38.09 -11.20
C GLN A 3 -27.46 36.87 -11.76
N LYS A 4 -28.32 37.04 -12.76
CA LYS A 4 -29.11 35.96 -13.37
C LYS A 4 -28.41 35.36 -14.58
N VAL A 5 -28.22 34.04 -14.59
CA VAL A 5 -27.52 33.33 -15.68
C VAL A 5 -28.41 32.25 -16.27
N ALA A 6 -28.67 32.31 -17.57
CA ALA A 6 -29.31 31.21 -18.28
C ALA A 6 -28.28 30.14 -18.63
N VAL A 7 -28.55 28.88 -18.29
CA VAL A 7 -27.74 27.71 -18.68
C VAL A 7 -28.55 26.87 -19.65
N ILE A 8 -28.01 26.51 -20.81
CA ILE A 8 -28.77 25.78 -21.84
C ILE A 8 -28.26 24.34 -21.93
N GLY A 9 -29.05 23.40 -21.38
CA GLY A 9 -28.81 21.96 -21.34
C GLY A 9 -28.25 21.46 -20.00
N ALA A 10 -28.83 20.40 -19.45
CA ALA A 10 -28.45 19.77 -18.17
C ALA A 10 -27.62 18.48 -18.34
N GLY A 11 -26.75 18.45 -19.35
CA GLY A 11 -25.66 17.47 -19.46
C GLY A 11 -24.49 17.80 -18.53
N LEU A 12 -23.39 17.03 -18.61
CA LEU A 12 -22.20 17.24 -17.76
C LEU A 12 -21.71 18.70 -17.73
N SER A 13 -21.71 19.38 -18.89
CA SER A 13 -21.29 20.77 -19.04
C SER A 13 -22.24 21.74 -18.35
N GLY A 14 -23.54 21.46 -18.42
CA GLY A 14 -24.57 22.26 -17.75
C GLY A 14 -24.51 22.11 -16.24
N LEU A 15 -24.40 20.87 -15.76
CA LEU A 15 -24.33 20.57 -14.32
C LEU A 15 -23.14 21.27 -13.66
N THR A 16 -21.95 21.21 -14.28
CA THR A 16 -20.78 21.93 -13.75
C THR A 16 -20.90 23.45 -13.91
N SER A 17 -21.64 23.94 -14.91
CA SER A 17 -21.91 25.38 -15.09
C SER A 17 -22.87 25.94 -14.05
N ILE A 18 -23.94 25.21 -13.71
CA ILE A 18 -24.85 25.55 -12.60
C ILE A 18 -24.04 25.62 -11.31
N LYS A 19 -23.24 24.58 -11.02
CA LYS A 19 -22.41 24.50 -9.83
C LYS A 19 -21.40 25.65 -9.75
N ALA A 20 -20.74 25.99 -10.86
CA ALA A 20 -19.82 27.13 -10.92
C ALA A 20 -20.53 28.47 -10.70
N CYS A 21 -21.77 28.63 -11.19
CA CYS A 21 -22.57 29.83 -10.93
C CYS A 21 -22.87 29.97 -9.42
N VAL A 22 -23.33 28.88 -8.79
CA VAL A 22 -23.62 28.85 -7.35
C VAL A 22 -22.36 29.14 -6.52
N ASP A 23 -21.22 28.53 -6.86
CA ASP A 23 -19.93 28.76 -6.17
C ASP A 23 -19.51 30.24 -6.18
N GLU A 24 -19.84 31.00 -7.24
CA GLU A 24 -19.48 32.42 -7.41
C GLU A 24 -20.63 33.38 -7.01
N GLY A 25 -21.70 32.86 -6.41
CA GLY A 25 -22.86 33.65 -5.96
C GLY A 25 -23.64 34.28 -7.11
N LEU A 26 -23.81 33.54 -8.21
CA LEU A 26 -24.71 33.84 -9.32
C LEU A 26 -25.98 32.99 -9.19
N GLU A 27 -27.07 33.41 -9.83
CA GLU A 27 -28.37 32.74 -9.83
C GLU A 27 -28.62 32.04 -11.18
N PRO A 28 -28.25 30.74 -11.32
CA PRO A 28 -28.47 30.02 -12.56
C PRO A 28 -29.92 29.56 -12.70
N THR A 29 -30.46 29.69 -13.91
CA THR A 29 -31.64 28.96 -14.40
C THR A 29 -31.22 28.11 -15.58
N CYS A 30 -31.23 26.79 -15.42
CA CYS A 30 -30.90 25.84 -16.45
C CYS A 30 -32.16 25.37 -17.17
N PHE A 31 -32.15 25.41 -18.50
CA PHE A 31 -33.22 24.91 -19.35
C PHE A 31 -32.80 23.57 -19.97
N GLU A 32 -33.51 22.50 -19.62
CA GLU A 32 -33.30 21.17 -20.17
C GLU A 32 -34.53 20.73 -20.95
N SER A 33 -34.34 20.48 -22.25
CA SER A 33 -35.44 20.10 -23.14
C SER A 33 -36.06 18.74 -22.78
N SER A 34 -35.32 17.84 -22.13
CA SER A 34 -35.80 16.53 -21.69
C SER A 34 -36.32 16.55 -20.25
N HIS A 35 -36.91 15.44 -19.81
CA HIS A 35 -37.49 15.32 -18.46
C HIS A 35 -36.48 14.86 -17.39
N ASP A 36 -35.20 14.66 -17.73
CA ASP A 36 -34.17 14.18 -16.79
C ASP A 36 -32.81 14.77 -17.16
N ILE A 37 -31.85 14.73 -16.22
CA ILE A 37 -30.47 15.18 -16.44
C ILE A 37 -29.65 14.16 -17.25
N GLY A 38 -28.40 14.52 -17.55
CA GLY A 38 -27.38 13.61 -18.05
C GLY A 38 -27.00 13.82 -19.51
N GLY A 39 -27.85 14.51 -20.29
CA GLY A 39 -27.58 14.84 -21.68
C GLY A 39 -27.21 13.59 -22.50
N LEU A 40 -26.03 13.60 -23.10
CA LEU A 40 -25.51 12.47 -23.90
C LEU A 40 -25.44 11.15 -23.13
N TRP A 41 -25.14 11.16 -21.82
CA TRP A 41 -24.90 9.95 -21.04
C TRP A 41 -26.17 9.20 -20.63
N ARG A 42 -27.34 9.74 -20.99
CA ARG A 42 -28.62 9.09 -20.78
C ARG A 42 -28.99 8.26 -22.01
N PHE A 43 -28.97 6.94 -21.86
CA PHE A 43 -29.45 6.03 -22.89
C PHE A 43 -30.96 6.16 -23.09
N LYS A 44 -31.38 6.12 -24.35
CA LYS A 44 -32.79 6.21 -24.77
C LYS A 44 -33.03 5.15 -25.83
N GLU A 45 -34.05 4.32 -25.67
CA GLU A 45 -34.39 3.31 -26.69
C GLU A 45 -34.74 3.95 -28.04
N LYS A 46 -35.48 5.07 -28.02
CA LYS A 46 -35.85 5.82 -29.23
C LYS A 46 -35.04 7.12 -29.34
N PRO A 47 -34.26 7.32 -30.42
CA PRO A 47 -33.59 8.60 -30.68
C PRO A 47 -34.61 9.72 -30.87
N GLU A 48 -34.28 10.91 -30.39
CA GLU A 48 -35.09 12.12 -30.55
C GLU A 48 -34.28 13.14 -31.36
N PRO A 49 -34.74 13.58 -32.54
CA PRO A 49 -34.03 14.55 -33.36
C PRO A 49 -33.62 15.80 -32.58
N GLY A 50 -32.40 16.29 -32.84
CA GLY A 50 -31.85 17.46 -32.14
C GLY A 50 -31.28 17.17 -30.75
N ARG A 51 -31.29 15.91 -30.29
CA ARG A 51 -30.70 15.50 -29.00
C ARG A 51 -29.53 14.53 -29.19
N GLY A 52 -28.53 14.67 -28.33
CA GLY A 52 -27.41 13.74 -28.28
C GLY A 52 -27.89 12.36 -27.87
N ASN A 53 -27.20 11.32 -28.37
CA ASN A 53 -27.59 9.95 -28.11
C ASN A 53 -26.40 8.99 -28.03
N ILE A 54 -26.55 7.93 -27.24
CA ILE A 54 -25.61 6.82 -27.07
C ILE A 54 -26.28 5.47 -27.32
N TYR A 55 -25.48 4.43 -27.48
CA TYR A 55 -25.90 3.02 -27.57
C TYR A 55 -25.69 2.29 -26.24
N GLN A 56 -26.34 1.15 -26.07
CA GLN A 56 -26.41 0.43 -24.80
C GLN A 56 -25.05 -0.07 -24.34
N SER A 57 -24.18 -0.49 -25.25
CA SER A 57 -22.85 -1.03 -24.91
C SER A 57 -21.78 0.05 -24.60
N VAL A 58 -22.15 1.33 -24.50
CA VAL A 58 -21.19 2.44 -24.26
C VAL A 58 -20.51 2.33 -22.90
N VAL A 59 -19.17 2.35 -22.94
CA VAL A 59 -18.27 2.44 -21.78
C VAL A 59 -17.33 3.63 -21.98
N ILE A 60 -17.01 4.36 -20.90
CA ILE A 60 -16.12 5.52 -20.99
C ILE A 60 -14.69 5.14 -21.41
N ASN A 61 -14.10 6.00 -22.23
CA ASN A 61 -12.75 5.81 -22.75
C ASN A 61 -11.64 6.24 -21.77
N SER A 62 -11.96 7.13 -20.83
CA SER A 62 -11.07 7.55 -19.74
C SER A 62 -11.51 6.90 -18.43
N SER A 63 -10.56 6.64 -17.54
CA SER A 63 -10.82 6.07 -16.22
C SER A 63 -11.65 7.00 -15.33
N LYS A 64 -12.36 6.43 -14.34
CA LYS A 64 -13.25 7.16 -13.43
C LYS A 64 -12.56 8.31 -12.71
N GLU A 65 -11.31 8.14 -12.28
CA GLU A 65 -10.56 9.19 -11.58
C GLU A 65 -10.22 10.35 -12.53
N MET A 66 -9.89 10.07 -13.80
CA MET A 66 -9.64 11.10 -14.82
C MET A 66 -10.93 11.81 -15.24
N MET A 67 -12.05 11.08 -15.29
CA MET A 67 -13.38 11.55 -15.69
C MET A 67 -14.15 12.26 -14.56
N SER A 68 -13.57 12.41 -13.37
CA SER A 68 -14.26 13.00 -12.23
C SER A 68 -14.40 14.53 -12.31
N PHE A 69 -15.33 15.10 -11.55
CA PHE A 69 -15.33 16.52 -11.19
C PHE A 69 -14.31 16.77 -10.07
N SER A 70 -13.66 17.93 -10.10
CA SER A 70 -12.46 18.20 -9.30
C SER A 70 -12.67 18.22 -7.79
N ASP A 71 -13.90 18.37 -7.32
CA ASP A 71 -14.31 18.38 -5.92
C ASP A 71 -15.25 17.22 -5.54
N PHE A 72 -15.39 16.22 -6.42
CA PHE A 72 -16.29 15.09 -6.18
C PHE A 72 -15.76 13.78 -6.77
N PRO A 73 -14.90 13.04 -6.05
CA PRO A 73 -14.42 11.73 -6.50
C PRO A 73 -15.56 10.74 -6.72
N PRO A 74 -15.50 9.87 -7.74
CA PRO A 74 -16.49 8.81 -7.93
C PRO A 74 -16.43 7.78 -6.79
N PRO A 75 -17.53 7.05 -6.53
CA PRO A 75 -17.52 5.94 -5.58
C PRO A 75 -16.42 4.93 -5.87
N ALA A 76 -15.82 4.41 -4.79
CA ALA A 76 -14.60 3.61 -4.89
C ALA A 76 -14.85 2.22 -5.48
N GLU A 77 -16.06 1.71 -5.32
CA GLU A 77 -16.60 0.46 -5.85
C GLU A 77 -16.92 0.51 -7.35
N PHE A 78 -17.11 1.71 -7.93
CA PHE A 78 -17.44 1.81 -9.35
C PHE A 78 -16.29 1.30 -10.23
N PRO A 79 -16.57 0.60 -11.35
CA PRO A 79 -15.54 0.16 -12.29
C PRO A 79 -14.68 1.33 -12.77
N ASN A 80 -13.39 1.06 -13.04
CA ASN A 80 -12.49 2.11 -13.56
C ASN A 80 -12.96 2.64 -14.92
N ASN A 81 -13.44 1.78 -15.80
CA ASN A 81 -14.11 2.17 -17.04
C ASN A 81 -15.61 1.96 -16.83
N MET A 82 -16.29 3.02 -16.41
CA MET A 82 -17.72 3.01 -16.10
C MET A 82 -18.55 2.82 -17.37
N HIS A 83 -19.57 1.97 -17.29
CA HIS A 83 -20.60 1.92 -18.31
C HIS A 83 -21.51 3.16 -18.18
N HIS A 84 -22.25 3.48 -19.24
CA HIS A 84 -22.98 4.75 -19.32
C HIS A 84 -24.01 4.93 -18.18
N SER A 85 -24.58 3.85 -17.65
CA SER A 85 -25.52 3.88 -16.53
C SER A 85 -24.84 4.30 -15.22
N GLU A 86 -23.61 3.85 -14.95
CA GLU A 86 -22.81 4.27 -13.79
C GLU A 86 -22.34 5.72 -13.93
N VAL A 87 -22.06 6.19 -15.16
CA VAL A 87 -21.80 7.61 -15.41
C VAL A 87 -23.02 8.45 -15.06
N LEU A 88 -24.21 8.06 -15.51
CA LEU A 88 -25.46 8.75 -15.17
C LEU A 88 -25.72 8.73 -13.65
N GLN A 89 -25.45 7.60 -12.99
CA GLN A 89 -25.54 7.49 -11.54
C GLN A 89 -24.55 8.44 -10.83
N TYR A 90 -23.31 8.55 -11.31
CA TYR A 90 -22.34 9.51 -10.80
C TYR A 90 -22.81 10.97 -10.96
N LEU A 91 -23.41 11.32 -12.10
CA LEU A 91 -24.00 12.65 -12.30
C LEU A 91 -25.16 12.93 -11.33
N ARG A 92 -26.01 11.94 -11.05
CA ARG A 92 -27.08 12.06 -10.06
C ARG A 92 -26.53 12.28 -8.65
N LEU A 93 -25.50 11.52 -8.26
CA LEU A 93 -24.81 11.70 -6.98
C LEU A 93 -24.20 13.10 -6.86
N TYR A 94 -23.58 13.61 -7.94
CA TYR A 94 -23.03 14.97 -7.98
C TYR A 94 -24.12 16.03 -7.78
N VAL A 95 -25.22 15.90 -8.53
CA VAL A 95 -26.36 16.82 -8.46
C VAL A 95 -27.01 16.82 -7.08
N GLN A 96 -27.14 15.66 -6.45
CA GLN A 96 -27.64 15.53 -5.08
C GLN A 96 -26.68 16.16 -4.07
N ALA A 97 -25.37 15.91 -4.20
CA ALA A 97 -24.37 16.39 -3.26
C ALA A 97 -24.28 17.93 -3.21
N PHE A 98 -24.56 18.60 -4.33
CA PHE A 98 -24.50 20.06 -4.45
C PHE A 98 -25.89 20.72 -4.61
N ASP A 99 -26.97 19.97 -4.42
CA ASP A 99 -28.36 20.46 -4.50
C ASP A 99 -28.67 21.27 -5.79
N LEU A 100 -28.30 20.71 -6.95
CA LEU A 100 -28.36 21.42 -8.23
C LEU A 100 -29.73 21.33 -8.93
N LEU A 101 -30.59 20.37 -8.56
CA LEU A 101 -31.87 20.13 -9.25
C LEU A 101 -32.80 21.34 -9.24
N LYS A 102 -32.82 22.10 -8.15
CA LYS A 102 -33.68 23.29 -7.99
C LYS A 102 -33.42 24.39 -9.02
N HIS A 103 -32.27 24.35 -9.69
CA HIS A 103 -31.89 25.30 -10.73
C HIS A 103 -32.29 24.83 -12.14
N ILE A 104 -32.91 23.67 -12.30
CA ILE A 104 -33.20 23.06 -13.61
C ILE A 104 -34.70 23.09 -13.90
N ARG A 105 -35.07 23.69 -15.03
CA ARG A 105 -36.40 23.62 -15.64
C ARG A 105 -36.37 22.54 -16.72
N PHE A 106 -36.96 21.39 -16.40
CA PHE A 106 -37.10 20.28 -17.33
C PHE A 106 -38.18 20.55 -18.37
N GLN A 107 -38.15 19.76 -19.45
CA GLN A 107 -39.09 19.86 -20.57
C GLN A 107 -39.23 21.30 -21.09
N THR A 108 -38.12 22.04 -21.12
CA THR A 108 -38.10 23.44 -21.53
C THR A 108 -37.05 23.61 -22.63
N THR A 109 -37.50 23.90 -23.85
CA THR A 109 -36.65 24.08 -25.03
C THR A 109 -36.35 25.56 -25.22
N VAL A 110 -35.09 25.92 -25.40
CA VAL A 110 -34.72 27.29 -25.78
C VAL A 110 -34.88 27.46 -27.29
N LEU A 111 -35.76 28.38 -27.69
CA LEU A 111 -36.05 28.67 -29.10
C LEU A 111 -35.13 29.74 -29.66
N SER A 112 -34.89 30.82 -28.89
CA SER A 112 -34.02 31.91 -29.33
C SER A 112 -33.33 32.61 -28.16
N VAL A 113 -32.12 33.11 -28.41
CA VAL A 113 -31.31 33.91 -27.49
C VAL A 113 -30.89 35.16 -28.25
N ARG A 114 -31.34 36.34 -27.81
CA ARG A 114 -31.11 37.60 -28.51
C ARG A 114 -30.51 38.64 -27.57
N GLN A 115 -29.68 39.51 -28.12
CA GLN A 115 -29.21 40.69 -27.40
C GLN A 115 -30.41 41.63 -27.18
N THR A 116 -30.53 42.17 -25.97
CA THR A 116 -31.47 43.27 -25.67
C THR A 116 -31.12 44.52 -26.50
N GLN A 117 -32.08 45.44 -26.65
CA GLN A 117 -31.84 46.68 -27.40
C GLN A 117 -30.71 47.54 -26.80
N ASP A 118 -30.53 47.47 -25.48
CA ASP A 118 -29.51 48.21 -24.72
C ASP A 118 -28.28 47.35 -24.35
N PHE A 119 -28.06 46.23 -25.04
CA PHE A 119 -27.00 45.25 -24.76
C PHE A 119 -25.60 45.88 -24.61
N ALA A 120 -25.27 46.90 -25.40
CA ALA A 120 -23.96 47.56 -25.31
C ALA A 120 -23.69 48.13 -23.90
N VAL A 121 -24.75 48.52 -23.17
CA VAL A 121 -24.70 49.05 -21.81
C VAL A 121 -24.96 47.95 -20.78
N THR A 122 -25.98 47.11 -20.99
CA THR A 122 -26.46 46.15 -19.98
C THR A 122 -25.81 44.78 -20.06
N GLY A 123 -25.42 44.34 -21.27
CA GLY A 123 -24.95 42.99 -21.55
C GLY A 123 -26.03 41.91 -21.43
N GLN A 124 -27.31 42.29 -21.39
CA GLN A 124 -28.42 41.39 -21.09
C GLN A 124 -28.99 40.68 -22.32
N TRP A 125 -29.50 39.47 -22.11
CA TRP A 125 -30.02 38.58 -23.14
C TRP A 125 -31.50 38.31 -22.93
N GLU A 126 -32.29 38.39 -23.99
CA GLU A 126 -33.64 37.83 -24.06
C GLU A 126 -33.55 36.36 -24.45
N VAL A 127 -34.07 35.49 -23.59
CA VAL A 127 -34.12 34.04 -23.81
C VAL A 127 -35.58 33.62 -23.96
N GLU A 128 -35.94 33.19 -25.17
CA GLU A 128 -37.25 32.66 -25.50
C GLU A 128 -37.23 31.14 -25.32
N THR A 129 -38.18 30.64 -24.53
CA THR A 129 -38.32 29.23 -24.21
C THR A 129 -39.72 28.73 -24.52
N GLU A 130 -39.84 27.43 -24.78
CA GLU A 130 -41.10 26.72 -24.98
C GLU A 130 -41.13 25.51 -24.03
N SER A 131 -42.16 25.45 -23.19
CA SER A 131 -42.40 24.31 -22.29
C SER A 131 -42.92 23.09 -23.04
N GLY A 132 -42.89 21.91 -22.40
CA GLY A 132 -43.44 20.66 -22.96
C GLY A 132 -44.93 20.72 -23.28
N GLU A 133 -45.65 21.69 -22.71
CA GLU A 133 -47.07 21.97 -23.00
C GLU A 133 -47.26 22.98 -24.15
N GLY A 134 -46.18 23.44 -24.78
CA GLY A 134 -46.20 24.41 -25.88
C GLY A 134 -46.32 25.87 -25.44
N GLN A 135 -46.25 26.15 -24.14
CA GLN A 135 -46.31 27.52 -23.63
C GLN A 135 -44.97 28.23 -23.86
N ARG A 136 -45.01 29.43 -24.47
CA ARG A 136 -43.82 30.24 -24.72
C ARG A 136 -43.63 31.32 -23.66
N GLU A 137 -42.40 31.45 -23.18
CA GLU A 137 -42.00 32.45 -22.19
C GLU A 137 -40.70 33.11 -22.66
N THR A 138 -40.65 34.44 -22.62
CA THR A 138 -39.43 35.22 -22.82
C THR A 138 -38.98 35.80 -21.49
N SER A 139 -37.72 35.53 -21.12
CA SER A 139 -37.11 36.00 -19.87
C SER A 139 -35.78 36.70 -20.15
N VAL A 140 -35.47 37.74 -19.36
CA VAL A 140 -34.20 38.47 -19.46
C VAL A 140 -33.17 37.92 -18.47
N PHE A 141 -31.96 37.67 -18.95
CA PHE A 141 -30.82 37.20 -18.18
C PHE A 141 -29.60 38.10 -18.36
N ASP A 142 -28.78 38.22 -17.32
CA ASP A 142 -27.56 39.03 -17.37
C ASP A 142 -26.42 38.32 -18.11
N ALA A 143 -26.47 36.99 -18.20
CA ALA A 143 -25.52 36.19 -18.97
C ALA A 143 -26.13 34.87 -19.43
N VAL A 144 -25.51 34.25 -20.43
CA VAL A 144 -25.92 32.96 -21.01
C VAL A 144 -24.73 32.01 -21.10
N ILE A 145 -24.93 30.75 -20.70
CA ILE A 145 -23.98 29.65 -20.87
C ILE A 145 -24.62 28.57 -21.75
N VAL A 146 -23.99 28.31 -22.89
CA VAL A 146 -24.43 27.30 -23.86
C VAL A 146 -23.73 25.97 -23.57
N CYS A 147 -24.52 24.95 -23.19
CA CYS A 147 -24.04 23.62 -22.80
C CYS A 147 -24.67 22.47 -23.62
N SER A 148 -25.30 22.77 -24.76
CA SER A 148 -26.06 21.81 -25.57
C SER A 148 -25.21 20.77 -26.32
N GLY A 149 -23.87 20.86 -26.28
CA GLY A 149 -22.96 19.93 -26.95
C GLY A 149 -23.05 19.95 -28.48
N HIS A 150 -22.45 18.96 -29.15
CA HIS A 150 -22.30 18.93 -30.62
C HIS A 150 -22.62 17.59 -31.30
N PHE A 151 -23.17 16.62 -30.56
CA PHE A 151 -23.53 15.29 -31.07
C PHE A 151 -25.01 15.16 -31.44
N THR A 152 -25.63 16.26 -31.88
CA THR A 152 -27.10 16.37 -32.08
C THR A 152 -27.52 16.27 -33.54
N GLN A 153 -26.61 16.52 -34.49
CA GLN A 153 -26.90 16.51 -35.94
C GLN A 153 -26.03 15.47 -36.64
N PRO A 154 -26.53 14.25 -36.92
CA PRO A 154 -25.76 13.22 -37.60
C PRO A 154 -25.37 13.66 -39.02
N HIS A 155 -24.14 13.35 -39.44
CA HIS A 155 -23.68 13.64 -40.79
C HIS A 155 -23.78 12.38 -41.66
N LEU A 156 -24.74 12.35 -42.59
CA LEU A 156 -25.00 11.20 -43.47
C LEU A 156 -24.65 11.54 -44.94
N PRO A 157 -23.44 11.21 -45.43
CA PRO A 157 -22.94 11.64 -46.73
C PRO A 157 -23.39 10.71 -47.87
N LEU A 158 -24.70 10.48 -48.01
CA LEU A 158 -25.21 9.51 -49.02
C LEU A 158 -24.81 9.88 -50.45
N ARG A 159 -24.79 11.18 -50.76
CA ARG A 159 -24.41 11.71 -52.08
C ARG A 159 -22.94 11.53 -52.42
N ASP A 160 -22.08 11.29 -51.41
CA ASP A 160 -20.65 11.08 -51.63
C ASP A 160 -20.36 9.66 -52.15
N PHE A 161 -21.34 8.75 -52.13
CA PHE A 161 -21.20 7.37 -52.56
C PHE A 161 -21.95 7.09 -53.86
N THR A 162 -21.20 6.90 -54.94
CA THR A 162 -21.75 6.52 -56.24
C THR A 162 -22.61 5.26 -56.14
N GLY A 163 -23.81 5.29 -56.74
CA GLY A 163 -24.72 4.15 -56.80
C GLY A 163 -25.50 3.84 -55.52
N PHE A 164 -25.37 4.66 -54.46
CA PHE A 164 -26.09 4.43 -53.19
C PHE A 164 -27.61 4.43 -53.34
N GLU A 165 -28.16 5.21 -54.28
CA GLU A 165 -29.59 5.23 -54.63
C GLU A 165 -30.14 3.82 -54.98
N SER A 166 -29.26 2.91 -55.44
CA SER A 166 -29.63 1.52 -55.77
C SER A 166 -29.52 0.55 -54.58
N PHE A 167 -29.10 1.00 -53.39
CA PHE A 167 -28.87 0.11 -52.26
C PHE A 167 -30.18 -0.37 -51.64
N GLU A 168 -30.39 -1.69 -51.65
CA GLU A 168 -31.64 -2.33 -51.21
C GLU A 168 -31.67 -2.65 -49.70
N GLY A 169 -30.53 -2.59 -49.03
CA GLY A 169 -30.40 -2.92 -47.60
C GLY A 169 -30.77 -1.77 -46.66
N ARG A 170 -30.82 -2.07 -45.36
CA ARG A 170 -31.05 -1.06 -44.32
C ARG A 170 -29.80 -0.20 -44.13
N HIS A 171 -29.96 1.11 -43.93
CA HIS A 171 -28.86 1.96 -43.54
C HIS A 171 -29.27 2.96 -42.47
N PHE A 172 -28.32 3.40 -41.65
CA PHE A 172 -28.54 4.41 -40.62
C PHE A 172 -27.21 5.00 -40.11
N HIS A 173 -27.28 6.15 -39.43
CA HIS A 173 -26.11 6.74 -38.78
C HIS A 173 -25.86 6.11 -37.40
N SER A 174 -24.61 6.10 -36.93
CA SER A 174 -24.23 5.64 -35.58
C SER A 174 -25.02 6.28 -34.42
N TRP A 175 -25.64 7.44 -34.65
CA TRP A 175 -26.55 8.12 -33.73
C TRP A 175 -27.86 7.33 -33.47
N GLU A 176 -28.32 6.58 -34.47
CA GLU A 176 -29.53 5.77 -34.45
C GLU A 176 -29.29 4.36 -33.87
N TYR A 177 -28.03 3.92 -33.78
CA TYR A 177 -27.69 2.61 -33.24
C TYR A 177 -28.03 2.48 -31.76
N ARG A 178 -28.54 1.32 -31.32
CA ARG A 178 -28.96 1.07 -29.92
C ARG A 178 -28.29 -0.15 -29.32
N SER A 179 -28.42 -1.25 -30.02
CA SER A 179 -27.91 -2.57 -29.66
C SER A 179 -27.68 -3.33 -30.96
N ALA A 180 -27.06 -4.51 -30.84
CA ALA A 180 -26.86 -5.40 -31.97
C ALA A 180 -28.15 -6.12 -32.41
N ASP A 181 -29.29 -5.85 -31.76
CA ASP A 181 -30.55 -6.53 -32.04
C ASP A 181 -31.01 -6.30 -33.49
N GLY A 182 -31.42 -7.37 -34.16
CA GLY A 182 -31.83 -7.36 -35.56
C GLY A 182 -30.65 -7.44 -36.54
N MET A 183 -29.43 -7.69 -36.05
CA MET A 183 -28.24 -7.93 -36.86
C MET A 183 -27.90 -9.43 -36.96
N GLU A 184 -28.68 -10.32 -36.35
CA GLU A 184 -28.43 -11.77 -36.34
C GLU A 184 -28.38 -12.35 -37.75
N GLY A 185 -27.28 -13.03 -38.08
CA GLY A 185 -27.09 -13.63 -39.40
C GLY A 185 -26.99 -12.62 -40.55
N LYS A 186 -26.80 -11.32 -40.26
CA LYS A 186 -26.68 -10.26 -41.26
C LYS A 186 -25.23 -10.01 -41.68
N THR A 187 -25.05 -9.58 -42.92
CA THR A 187 -23.79 -9.00 -43.40
C THR A 187 -23.84 -7.48 -43.27
N VAL A 188 -22.96 -6.93 -42.44
CA VAL A 188 -22.97 -5.50 -42.06
C VAL A 188 -21.69 -4.79 -42.50
N VAL A 189 -21.83 -3.60 -43.09
CA VAL A 189 -20.70 -2.71 -43.40
C VAL A 189 -20.76 -1.48 -42.49
N VAL A 190 -19.73 -1.26 -41.68
CA VAL A 190 -19.56 -0.05 -40.85
C VAL A 190 -18.57 0.88 -41.54
N ILE A 191 -19.00 2.10 -41.87
CA ILE A 191 -18.20 3.10 -42.60
C ILE A 191 -17.69 4.17 -41.62
N GLY A 192 -16.37 4.20 -41.41
CA GLY A 192 -15.68 5.16 -40.55
C GLY A 192 -15.12 4.54 -39.27
N ILE A 193 -13.89 4.91 -38.90
CA ILE A 193 -13.16 4.37 -37.73
C ILE A 193 -12.89 5.45 -36.66
N GLY A 194 -13.96 5.93 -36.04
CA GLY A 194 -13.88 6.66 -34.77
C GLY A 194 -14.17 5.73 -33.57
N ASN A 195 -14.23 6.27 -32.34
CA ASN A 195 -14.62 5.49 -31.16
C ASN A 195 -15.95 4.75 -31.37
N SER A 196 -16.99 5.46 -31.83
CA SER A 196 -18.29 4.84 -32.15
C SER A 196 -18.21 3.78 -33.26
N GLY A 197 -17.40 4.01 -34.30
CA GLY A 197 -17.26 3.05 -35.40
C GLY A 197 -16.62 1.74 -34.96
N GLY A 198 -15.56 1.82 -34.14
CA GLY A 198 -14.92 0.64 -33.56
C GLY A 198 -15.82 -0.11 -32.59
N ASP A 199 -16.48 0.61 -31.68
CA ASP A 199 -17.38 0.02 -30.68
C ASP A 199 -18.58 -0.68 -31.34
N ILE A 200 -19.25 -0.01 -32.29
CA ILE A 200 -20.41 -0.59 -33.01
C ILE A 200 -19.98 -1.79 -33.87
N ALA A 201 -18.84 -1.72 -34.56
CA ALA A 201 -18.34 -2.85 -35.32
C ALA A 201 -18.08 -4.08 -34.44
N VAL A 202 -17.49 -3.88 -33.25
CA VAL A 202 -17.28 -4.94 -32.27
C VAL A 202 -18.61 -5.49 -31.76
N ASP A 203 -19.53 -4.62 -31.38
CA ASP A 203 -20.82 -5.00 -30.78
C ASP A 203 -21.66 -5.83 -31.76
N ILE A 204 -21.83 -5.34 -32.99
CA ILE A 204 -22.55 -6.05 -34.06
C ILE A 204 -21.86 -7.39 -34.39
N SER A 205 -20.53 -7.46 -34.38
CA SER A 205 -19.79 -8.69 -34.73
C SER A 205 -20.04 -9.86 -33.78
N ARG A 206 -20.69 -9.62 -32.63
CA ARG A 206 -21.08 -10.66 -31.66
C ARG A 206 -22.25 -11.51 -32.17
N VAL A 207 -23.14 -10.94 -32.99
CA VAL A 207 -24.38 -11.61 -33.46
C VAL A 207 -24.48 -11.70 -34.98
N ALA A 208 -23.87 -10.77 -35.71
CA ALA A 208 -23.87 -10.75 -37.16
C ALA A 208 -23.11 -11.94 -37.76
N GLU A 209 -23.52 -12.35 -38.97
CA GLU A 209 -22.77 -13.34 -39.75
C GLU A 209 -21.37 -12.78 -40.05
N LYS A 210 -21.32 -11.53 -40.52
CA LYS A 210 -20.07 -10.86 -40.87
C LYS A 210 -20.14 -9.35 -40.74
N VAL A 211 -19.07 -8.75 -40.24
CA VAL A 211 -18.90 -7.29 -40.19
C VAL A 211 -17.70 -6.86 -41.02
N PHE A 212 -17.88 -5.84 -41.86
CA PHE A 212 -16.81 -5.19 -42.61
C PHE A 212 -16.63 -3.76 -42.10
N LEU A 213 -15.46 -3.44 -41.56
CA LEU A 213 -15.14 -2.09 -41.07
C LEU A 213 -14.35 -1.33 -42.14
N SER A 214 -15.01 -0.39 -42.81
CA SER A 214 -14.41 0.44 -43.86
C SER A 214 -13.74 1.69 -43.28
N THR A 215 -12.49 1.92 -43.67
CA THR A 215 -11.74 3.13 -43.29
C THR A 215 -10.94 3.70 -44.46
N ARG A 216 -10.90 5.04 -44.54
CA ARG A 216 -10.16 5.78 -45.57
C ARG A 216 -8.66 5.85 -45.30
N SER A 217 -8.27 5.97 -44.03
CA SER A 217 -6.89 6.30 -43.67
C SER A 217 -6.37 5.51 -42.47
N GLY A 218 -7.08 4.50 -41.99
CA GLY A 218 -6.75 3.79 -40.75
C GLY A 218 -6.98 4.64 -39.50
N GLY A 219 -6.61 4.10 -38.34
CA GLY A 219 -6.67 4.74 -37.04
C GLY A 219 -5.84 3.97 -36.02
N TRP A 220 -5.16 4.69 -35.13
CA TRP A 220 -4.49 4.07 -33.98
C TRP A 220 -5.54 3.51 -33.03
N VAL A 221 -5.48 2.21 -32.73
CA VAL A 221 -6.38 1.55 -31.79
C VAL A 221 -5.60 1.28 -30.50
N VAL A 222 -6.18 1.61 -29.35
CA VAL A 222 -5.56 1.43 -28.04
C VAL A 222 -6.53 0.74 -27.09
N SER A 223 -5.98 -0.07 -26.19
CA SER A 223 -6.77 -0.69 -25.11
C SER A 223 -6.89 0.26 -23.92
N ARG A 224 -8.02 0.19 -23.22
CA ARG A 224 -8.24 0.77 -21.89
C ARG A 224 -7.32 0.12 -20.86
N VAL A 225 -6.94 -1.14 -21.09
CA VAL A 225 -6.06 -1.93 -20.21
C VAL A 225 -4.60 -1.68 -20.58
N GLY A 226 -3.88 -1.04 -19.67
CA GLY A 226 -2.45 -0.77 -19.78
C GLY A 226 -1.58 -1.83 -19.08
N GLN A 227 -0.32 -1.47 -18.87
CA GLN A 227 0.68 -2.35 -18.27
C GLN A 227 0.24 -2.82 -16.87
N GLY A 228 0.29 -4.13 -16.64
CA GLY A 228 -0.09 -4.74 -15.35
C GLY A 228 -1.60 -4.78 -15.09
N GLY A 229 -2.44 -4.55 -16.10
CA GLY A 229 -3.91 -4.58 -15.97
C GLY A 229 -4.52 -3.28 -15.45
N LEU A 230 -3.73 -2.22 -15.29
CA LEU A 230 -4.18 -0.91 -14.81
C LEU A 230 -4.74 -0.05 -15.95
N PRO A 231 -5.62 0.94 -15.67
CA PRO A 231 -6.13 1.85 -16.70
C PRO A 231 -4.99 2.60 -17.41
N ALA A 232 -4.95 2.52 -18.74
CA ALA A 232 -3.83 3.03 -19.55
C ALA A 232 -3.64 4.55 -19.45
N ASP A 233 -4.74 5.29 -19.30
CA ASP A 233 -4.75 6.75 -19.20
C ASP A 233 -4.15 7.27 -17.89
N LEU A 234 -4.20 6.51 -16.79
CA LEU A 234 -3.58 6.87 -15.51
C LEU A 234 -2.05 6.68 -15.49
N VAL A 235 -1.52 5.79 -16.33
CA VAL A 235 -0.09 5.44 -16.35
C VAL A 235 0.74 6.33 -17.29
N GLY A 236 0.09 7.09 -18.19
CA GLY A 236 0.77 7.91 -19.21
C GLY A 236 0.33 9.38 -19.30
N THR A 237 -0.38 9.90 -18.29
CA THR A 237 -0.92 11.27 -18.28
C THR A 237 -0.42 12.07 -17.07
N SER A 238 0.90 12.10 -16.84
CA SER A 238 1.52 12.94 -15.80
C SER A 238 2.05 14.28 -16.36
N ARG A 239 2.35 15.22 -15.46
CA ARG A 239 2.99 16.50 -15.83
C ARG A 239 4.42 16.28 -16.33
N MET A 240 5.12 15.30 -15.77
CA MET A 240 6.43 14.86 -16.23
C MET A 240 6.36 14.31 -17.66
N ASP A 241 5.36 13.50 -17.99
CA ASP A 241 5.19 12.95 -19.35
C ASP A 241 5.02 14.06 -20.38
N VAL A 242 4.25 15.10 -20.05
CA VAL A 242 4.09 16.27 -20.91
C VAL A 242 5.40 17.05 -21.07
N MET A 243 6.20 17.18 -20.01
CA MET A 243 7.51 17.83 -20.08
C MET A 243 8.47 17.05 -20.99
N VAL A 244 8.57 15.72 -20.79
CA VAL A 244 9.41 14.83 -21.60
C VAL A 244 8.95 14.85 -23.06
N ARG A 245 7.63 14.88 -23.32
CA ARG A 245 7.06 15.00 -24.67
C ARG A 245 7.39 16.30 -25.36
N LYS A 246 7.41 17.42 -24.62
CA LYS A 246 7.83 18.70 -25.18
C LYS A 246 9.32 18.71 -25.56
N LEU A 247 10.16 18.04 -24.78
CA LEU A 247 11.61 17.96 -25.05
C LEU A 247 11.94 16.98 -26.18
N PHE A 248 11.23 15.86 -26.28
CA PHE A 248 11.56 14.76 -27.21
C PHE A 248 10.36 14.24 -28.02
N PRO A 249 9.64 15.09 -28.78
CA PRO A 249 8.36 14.72 -29.41
C PRO A 249 8.48 13.55 -30.40
N SER A 250 9.46 13.59 -31.32
CA SER A 250 9.63 12.56 -32.35
C SER A 250 10.14 11.23 -31.80
N TRP A 251 10.86 11.24 -30.68
CA TRP A 251 11.35 10.02 -30.03
C TRP A 251 10.22 9.34 -29.26
N ILE A 252 9.43 10.09 -28.48
CA ILE A 252 8.28 9.53 -27.75
C ILE A 252 7.25 8.97 -28.72
N ASN A 253 6.96 9.70 -29.81
CA ASN A 253 6.00 9.21 -30.80
C ASN A 253 6.45 7.86 -31.39
N ARG A 254 7.72 7.75 -31.81
CA ARG A 254 8.28 6.48 -32.31
C ARG A 254 8.27 5.36 -31.26
N MET A 255 8.62 5.65 -30.01
CA MET A 255 8.61 4.67 -28.93
C MET A 255 7.18 4.16 -28.65
N LEU A 256 6.21 5.07 -28.58
CA LEU A 256 4.82 4.74 -28.32
C LEU A 256 4.21 3.93 -29.47
N GLU A 257 4.44 4.35 -30.72
CA GLU A 257 4.05 3.57 -31.89
C GLU A 257 4.67 2.17 -31.88
N LYS A 258 5.95 2.04 -31.54
CA LYS A 258 6.61 0.73 -31.41
C LYS A 258 5.92 -0.12 -30.34
N LYS A 259 5.70 0.43 -29.15
CA LYS A 259 5.05 -0.27 -28.02
C LYS A 259 3.62 -0.71 -28.33
N LEU A 260 2.86 0.11 -29.07
CA LEU A 260 1.52 -0.24 -29.52
C LEU A 260 1.57 -1.41 -30.52
N ASN A 261 2.49 -1.36 -31.48
CA ASN A 261 2.66 -2.43 -32.47
C ASN A 261 3.23 -3.72 -31.87
N GLU A 262 3.96 -3.66 -30.76
CA GLU A 262 4.36 -4.84 -29.97
C GLU A 262 3.15 -5.55 -29.34
N SER A 263 2.07 -4.82 -29.03
CA SER A 263 0.83 -5.41 -28.49
C SER A 263 -0.04 -6.02 -29.60
N PHE A 264 -0.22 -5.29 -30.70
CA PHE A 264 -0.71 -5.82 -31.97
C PHE A 264 -0.29 -4.92 -33.14
N ASP A 265 0.20 -5.51 -34.23
CA ASP A 265 0.70 -4.77 -35.39
C ASP A 265 -0.45 -4.14 -36.18
N HIS A 266 -0.55 -2.81 -36.13
CA HIS A 266 -1.62 -2.08 -36.82
C HIS A 266 -1.53 -2.19 -38.33
N THR A 267 -0.35 -2.43 -38.90
CA THR A 267 -0.17 -2.63 -40.35
C THR A 267 -0.76 -3.97 -40.75
N LEU A 268 -0.44 -5.03 -40.01
CA LEU A 268 -0.97 -6.37 -40.23
C LEU A 268 -2.51 -6.40 -40.14
N TYR A 269 -3.08 -5.58 -39.25
CA TYR A 269 -4.53 -5.50 -39.02
C TYR A 269 -5.25 -4.54 -39.98
N GLY A 270 -4.55 -3.89 -40.92
CA GLY A 270 -5.15 -2.92 -41.85
C GLY A 270 -5.56 -1.60 -41.20
N LEU A 271 -5.04 -1.28 -40.02
CA LEU A 271 -5.41 -0.13 -39.20
C LEU A 271 -4.37 1.00 -39.21
N LYS A 272 -3.12 0.74 -39.62
CA LYS A 272 -2.02 1.72 -39.55
C LYS A 272 -2.38 3.03 -40.28
N PRO A 273 -2.42 4.17 -39.58
CA PRO A 273 -2.70 5.44 -40.24
C PRO A 273 -1.45 6.09 -40.83
N LYS A 274 -1.67 7.08 -41.70
CA LYS A 274 -0.60 7.90 -42.31
C LYS A 274 -0.04 8.99 -41.37
N HIS A 275 -0.65 9.20 -40.21
CA HIS A 275 -0.25 10.20 -39.23
C HIS A 275 0.35 9.55 -37.97
N GLY A 276 1.19 10.30 -37.25
CA GLY A 276 1.74 9.84 -35.97
C GLY A 276 0.67 9.69 -34.87
N PHE A 277 1.02 9.03 -33.76
CA PHE A 277 0.05 8.72 -32.69
C PHE A 277 -0.69 9.94 -32.14
N PHE A 278 0.02 11.02 -31.80
CA PHE A 278 -0.58 12.20 -31.18
C PHE A 278 -1.31 13.14 -32.15
N ALA A 279 -1.25 12.86 -33.46
CA ALA A 279 -1.85 13.73 -34.48
C ALA A 279 -3.38 13.55 -34.58
N GLN A 280 -3.95 12.48 -34.04
CA GLN A 280 -5.40 12.29 -34.00
C GLN A 280 -5.75 11.50 -32.75
N ILE A 281 -6.93 11.74 -32.19
CA ILE A 281 -7.42 10.95 -31.05
C ILE A 281 -7.53 9.48 -31.49
N PRO A 282 -6.86 8.54 -30.79
CA PRO A 282 -6.93 7.12 -31.11
C PRO A 282 -8.32 6.55 -30.78
N VAL A 283 -8.65 5.43 -31.43
CA VAL A 283 -9.82 4.62 -31.13
C VAL A 283 -9.52 3.79 -29.89
N VAL A 284 -10.30 3.99 -28.83
CA VAL A 284 -10.14 3.26 -27.57
C VAL A 284 -11.07 2.05 -27.60
N ASN A 285 -10.53 0.86 -27.87
CA ASN A 285 -11.32 -0.37 -27.96
C ASN A 285 -10.47 -1.61 -27.62
N ASP A 286 -10.97 -2.41 -26.68
CA ASP A 286 -10.28 -3.58 -26.14
C ASP A 286 -10.47 -4.84 -26.99
N ASP A 287 -11.58 -4.93 -27.72
CA ASP A 287 -12.05 -6.14 -28.40
C ASP A 287 -11.79 -6.11 -29.91
N LEU A 288 -11.65 -4.93 -30.52
CA LEU A 288 -11.54 -4.78 -31.97
C LEU A 288 -10.39 -5.61 -32.57
N PRO A 289 -9.17 -5.61 -32.00
CA PRO A 289 -8.12 -6.51 -32.47
C PRO A 289 -8.55 -7.99 -32.41
N ALA A 290 -9.18 -8.43 -31.32
CA ALA A 290 -9.64 -9.81 -31.16
C ALA A 290 -10.74 -10.17 -32.19
N ARG A 291 -11.61 -9.23 -32.56
CA ARG A 291 -12.63 -9.41 -33.60
C ARG A 291 -12.05 -9.44 -35.01
N ILE A 292 -10.96 -8.72 -35.26
CA ILE A 292 -10.24 -8.75 -36.54
C ILE A 292 -9.52 -10.10 -36.72
N ILE A 293 -8.74 -10.54 -35.74
CA ILE A 293 -7.96 -11.78 -35.86
C ILE A 293 -8.84 -13.04 -35.93
N SER A 294 -9.99 -13.04 -35.26
CA SER A 294 -11.00 -14.11 -35.39
C SER A 294 -11.77 -14.06 -36.72
N GLY A 295 -11.53 -13.04 -37.55
CA GLY A 295 -12.20 -12.83 -38.82
C GLY A 295 -13.66 -12.39 -38.69
N ARG A 296 -14.18 -12.14 -37.49
CA ARG A 296 -15.56 -11.64 -37.27
C ARG A 296 -15.74 -10.22 -37.82
N VAL A 297 -14.71 -9.39 -37.69
CA VAL A 297 -14.60 -8.09 -38.34
C VAL A 297 -13.51 -8.18 -39.42
N GLN A 298 -13.79 -7.73 -40.64
CA GLN A 298 -12.79 -7.58 -41.69
C GLN A 298 -12.61 -6.11 -42.02
N VAL A 299 -11.36 -5.62 -41.91
CA VAL A 299 -11.05 -4.23 -42.26
C VAL A 299 -11.02 -4.10 -43.79
N LYS A 300 -11.66 -3.05 -44.30
CA LYS A 300 -11.75 -2.73 -45.73
C LYS A 300 -11.28 -1.30 -45.98
N PRO A 301 -10.74 -1.00 -47.17
CA PRO A 301 -10.46 0.38 -47.56
C PRO A 301 -11.76 1.16 -47.77
N ASN A 302 -11.68 2.39 -48.27
CA ASN A 302 -12.86 3.20 -48.53
C ASN A 302 -13.82 2.52 -49.52
N VAL A 303 -15.12 2.78 -49.37
CA VAL A 303 -16.13 2.35 -50.34
C VAL A 303 -15.96 3.16 -51.63
N LYS A 304 -15.99 2.47 -52.77
CA LYS A 304 -15.92 3.06 -54.11
C LYS A 304 -17.31 3.34 -54.66
N GLU A 305 -18.20 2.35 -54.59
CA GLU A 305 -19.58 2.45 -55.08
C GLU A 305 -20.48 1.36 -54.47
N PHE A 306 -21.78 1.57 -54.55
CA PHE A 306 -22.83 0.61 -54.21
C PHE A 306 -23.49 0.08 -55.49
N ARG A 307 -23.86 -1.20 -55.51
CA ARG A 307 -24.51 -1.87 -56.64
C ARG A 307 -25.62 -2.80 -56.12
N GLY A 308 -26.86 -2.35 -56.03
CA GLY A 308 -27.93 -3.17 -55.46
C GLY A 308 -27.61 -3.56 -54.01
N SER A 309 -27.58 -4.85 -53.70
CA SER A 309 -27.14 -5.36 -52.39
C SER A 309 -25.62 -5.58 -52.25
N SER A 310 -24.79 -5.09 -53.19
CA SER A 310 -23.34 -5.27 -53.15
C SER A 310 -22.59 -3.95 -52.87
N VAL A 311 -21.47 -4.05 -52.15
CA VAL A 311 -20.58 -2.92 -51.85
C VAL A 311 -19.21 -3.18 -52.47
N VAL A 312 -18.75 -2.25 -53.30
CA VAL A 312 -17.46 -2.30 -54.00
C VAL A 312 -16.47 -1.38 -53.29
N PHE A 313 -15.30 -1.92 -52.94
CA PHE A 313 -14.23 -1.19 -52.26
C PHE A 313 -13.15 -0.71 -53.24
N VAL A 314 -12.35 0.27 -52.82
CA VAL A 314 -11.29 0.87 -53.66
C VAL A 314 -10.20 -0.14 -54.07
N ASP A 315 -9.97 -1.19 -53.28
CA ASP A 315 -9.05 -2.29 -53.62
C ASP A 315 -9.61 -3.27 -54.67
N GLY A 316 -10.83 -3.01 -55.17
CA GLY A 316 -11.52 -3.87 -56.12
C GLY A 316 -12.26 -5.04 -55.48
N SER A 317 -12.18 -5.23 -54.15
CA SER A 317 -12.95 -6.26 -53.48
C SER A 317 -14.44 -5.93 -53.47
N ILE A 318 -15.28 -6.96 -53.66
CA ILE A 318 -16.73 -6.83 -53.73
C ILE A 318 -17.34 -7.72 -52.65
N ILE A 319 -18.20 -7.15 -51.83
CA ILE A 319 -19.02 -7.89 -50.87
C ILE A 319 -20.45 -7.89 -51.38
N ASN A 320 -20.98 -9.07 -51.67
CA ASN A 320 -22.36 -9.26 -52.13
C ASN A 320 -23.28 -9.50 -50.94
N LYS A 321 -24.58 -9.21 -51.10
CA LYS A 321 -25.62 -9.44 -50.08
C LYS A 321 -25.36 -8.70 -48.76
N VAL A 322 -24.97 -7.44 -48.83
CA VAL A 322 -24.89 -6.55 -47.67
C VAL A 322 -26.30 -6.18 -47.23
N ASP A 323 -26.68 -6.61 -46.03
CA ASP A 323 -27.99 -6.33 -45.46
C ASP A 323 -28.07 -4.95 -44.80
N VAL A 324 -26.97 -4.51 -44.16
CA VAL A 324 -26.97 -3.30 -43.32
C VAL A 324 -25.71 -2.46 -43.54
N VAL A 325 -25.88 -1.14 -43.66
CA VAL A 325 -24.78 -0.16 -43.69
C VAL A 325 -24.91 0.81 -42.52
N VAL A 326 -23.88 0.87 -41.66
CA VAL A 326 -23.82 1.80 -40.53
C VAL A 326 -22.82 2.91 -40.83
N PHE A 327 -23.30 4.15 -40.83
CA PHE A 327 -22.46 5.32 -41.05
C PHE A 327 -21.93 5.88 -39.72
N ALA A 328 -20.64 5.73 -39.46
CA ALA A 328 -19.90 6.33 -38.34
C ALA A 328 -19.11 7.57 -38.83
N THR A 329 -19.81 8.47 -39.54
CA THR A 329 -19.22 9.52 -40.38
C THR A 329 -19.12 10.90 -39.73
N GLY A 330 -19.45 10.99 -38.44
CA GLY A 330 -19.31 12.19 -37.62
C GLY A 330 -20.61 12.99 -37.48
N TYR A 331 -20.51 14.19 -36.93
CA TYR A 331 -21.65 15.06 -36.65
C TYR A 331 -21.41 16.44 -37.23
N ASN A 332 -22.48 17.06 -37.72
CA ASN A 332 -22.54 18.50 -37.92
C ASN A 332 -22.85 19.17 -36.58
N TYR A 333 -22.57 20.46 -36.48
CA TYR A 333 -22.91 21.22 -35.28
C TYR A 333 -23.40 22.62 -35.66
N GLY A 334 -24.28 23.14 -34.81
CA GLY A 334 -24.87 24.47 -34.92
C GLY A 334 -25.67 24.79 -33.67
N PHE A 335 -25.89 26.07 -33.44
CA PHE A 335 -26.64 26.58 -32.28
C PHE A 335 -27.79 27.42 -32.82
N PRO A 336 -28.87 26.79 -33.34
CA PRO A 336 -29.91 27.50 -34.11
C PRO A 336 -30.65 28.58 -33.29
N PHE A 337 -30.62 28.48 -31.96
CA PHE A 337 -31.14 29.49 -31.06
C PHE A 337 -30.22 30.71 -30.89
N LEU A 338 -28.96 30.67 -31.35
CA LEU A 338 -28.05 31.82 -31.34
C LEU A 338 -28.12 32.61 -32.65
N PRO A 339 -27.90 33.93 -32.62
CA PRO A 339 -27.79 34.75 -33.82
C PRO A 339 -26.68 34.25 -34.77
N PRO A 340 -26.86 34.30 -36.11
CA PRO A 340 -25.87 33.83 -37.08
C PRO A 340 -24.48 34.46 -36.92
N ALA A 341 -24.39 35.73 -36.50
CA ALA A 341 -23.13 36.43 -36.26
C ALA A 341 -22.26 35.75 -35.18
N LEU A 342 -22.89 35.19 -34.14
CA LEU A 342 -22.21 34.48 -33.05
C LEU A 342 -21.87 33.02 -33.39
N GLN A 343 -22.29 32.56 -34.57
CA GLN A 343 -21.97 31.24 -35.12
C GLN A 343 -20.88 31.31 -36.20
N ALA A 344 -20.21 32.45 -36.34
CA ALA A 344 -19.11 32.62 -37.28
C ALA A 344 -18.01 31.57 -37.05
N LYS A 345 -17.51 30.99 -38.14
CA LYS A 345 -16.46 29.96 -38.11
C LYS A 345 -15.09 30.56 -38.44
N CYS A 346 -14.06 30.06 -37.79
CA CYS A 346 -12.65 30.27 -38.13
C CYS A 346 -12.05 28.93 -38.57
N GLY A 347 -11.84 28.75 -39.87
CA GLY A 347 -11.63 27.43 -40.45
C GLY A 347 -12.86 26.55 -40.21
N TYR A 348 -12.66 25.40 -39.57
CA TYR A 348 -13.73 24.43 -39.32
C TYR A 348 -14.37 24.51 -37.93
N ARG A 349 -13.98 25.47 -37.07
CA ARG A 349 -14.50 25.61 -35.69
C ARG A 349 -15.20 26.94 -35.47
N LEU A 350 -16.09 27.02 -34.48
CA LEU A 350 -16.63 28.29 -34.01
C LEU A 350 -15.50 29.22 -33.57
N ARG A 351 -15.65 30.51 -33.88
CA ARG A 351 -14.71 31.56 -33.51
C ARG A 351 -14.90 31.92 -32.03
N LEU A 352 -14.29 31.13 -31.15
CA LEU A 352 -14.36 31.30 -29.71
C LEU A 352 -12.95 31.44 -29.10
N TYR A 353 -12.73 32.50 -28.34
CA TYR A 353 -11.52 32.70 -27.54
C TYR A 353 -11.39 31.58 -26.50
N LYS A 354 -10.29 30.82 -26.62
CA LYS A 354 -10.02 29.60 -25.84
C LYS A 354 -11.18 28.59 -25.85
N HIS A 355 -11.99 28.54 -26.91
CA HIS A 355 -13.18 27.70 -27.02
C HIS A 355 -14.31 28.02 -26.03
N VAL A 356 -14.34 29.23 -25.46
CA VAL A 356 -15.34 29.65 -24.47
C VAL A 356 -16.11 30.90 -24.90
N PHE A 357 -15.41 31.98 -25.24
CA PHE A 357 -16.04 33.30 -25.42
C PHE A 357 -16.06 33.76 -26.88
N PRO A 358 -17.19 34.27 -27.41
CA PRO A 358 -17.20 34.98 -28.69
C PRO A 358 -16.41 36.31 -28.57
N PRO A 359 -15.44 36.58 -29.45
CA PRO A 359 -14.58 37.76 -29.33
C PRO A 359 -15.28 39.07 -29.71
N GLU A 360 -16.32 39.03 -30.55
CA GLU A 360 -17.00 40.23 -31.09
C GLU A 360 -18.03 40.87 -30.12
N LEU A 361 -18.18 40.34 -28.90
CA LEU A 361 -19.15 40.87 -27.94
C LEU A 361 -18.58 42.05 -27.15
N THR A 362 -19.29 43.19 -27.18
CA THR A 362 -18.96 44.39 -26.38
C THR A 362 -19.05 44.12 -24.87
N GLN A 363 -19.98 43.26 -24.44
CA GLN A 363 -20.11 42.77 -23.07
C GLN A 363 -19.87 41.25 -23.05
N PRO A 364 -18.89 40.73 -22.28
CA PRO A 364 -18.50 39.31 -22.31
C PRO A 364 -19.44 38.43 -21.47
N THR A 365 -20.74 38.46 -21.76
CA THR A 365 -21.82 37.80 -21.00
C THR A 365 -22.39 36.55 -21.68
N LEU A 366 -21.73 36.02 -22.72
CA LEU A 366 -22.06 34.74 -23.34
C LEU A 366 -20.84 33.81 -23.34
N ALA A 367 -21.02 32.57 -22.90
CA ALA A 367 -20.00 31.54 -22.89
C ALA A 367 -20.51 30.21 -23.47
N VAL A 368 -19.64 29.48 -24.17
CA VAL A 368 -19.90 28.11 -24.64
C VAL A 368 -19.03 27.16 -23.82
N VAL A 369 -19.64 26.15 -23.19
CA VAL A 369 -18.95 25.22 -22.28
C VAL A 369 -19.09 23.78 -22.75
N GLY A 370 -17.97 23.06 -22.79
CA GLY A 370 -17.88 21.66 -23.19
C GLY A 370 -17.84 21.42 -24.70
N PHE A 371 -17.74 22.48 -25.52
CA PHE A 371 -17.61 22.39 -26.98
C PHE A 371 -16.14 22.19 -27.40
N ILE A 372 -15.55 21.07 -26.96
CA ILE A 372 -14.12 20.74 -27.13
C ILE A 372 -13.91 19.21 -27.20
N HIS A 373 -12.82 18.78 -27.85
CA HIS A 373 -12.36 17.39 -27.88
C HIS A 373 -10.90 17.30 -27.43
N ALA A 374 -10.56 16.32 -26.60
CA ALA A 374 -9.18 16.11 -26.16
C ALA A 374 -8.85 14.62 -26.08
N LEU A 375 -7.56 14.30 -26.19
CA LEU A 375 -7.03 13.02 -25.72
C LEU A 375 -6.96 13.04 -24.18
N GLY A 376 -8.13 12.88 -23.54
CA GLY A 376 -8.34 12.99 -22.10
C GLY A 376 -9.82 13.15 -21.74
N ALA A 377 -10.12 13.29 -20.45
CA ALA A 377 -11.49 13.35 -19.95
C ALA A 377 -12.16 14.72 -20.17
N ILE A 378 -13.46 14.73 -20.51
CA ILE A 378 -14.20 15.97 -20.80
C ILE A 378 -14.64 16.74 -19.55
N ASN A 379 -15.00 16.04 -18.47
CA ASN A 379 -15.51 16.66 -17.24
C ASN A 379 -14.59 17.75 -16.66
N PRO A 380 -13.28 17.49 -16.42
CA PRO A 380 -12.35 18.53 -15.97
C PRO A 380 -12.25 19.74 -16.90
N LEU A 381 -12.33 19.50 -18.21
CA LEU A 381 -12.20 20.57 -19.20
C LEU A 381 -13.43 21.48 -19.16
N ALA A 382 -14.63 20.89 -19.17
CA ALA A 382 -15.89 21.63 -19.06
C ALA A 382 -15.99 22.37 -17.72
N GLU A 383 -15.57 21.74 -16.62
CA GLU A 383 -15.57 22.38 -15.30
C GLU A 383 -14.66 23.62 -15.25
N LEU A 384 -13.42 23.53 -15.76
CA LEU A 384 -12.54 24.71 -15.77
C LEU A 384 -13.02 25.80 -16.73
N GLN A 385 -13.67 25.44 -17.85
CA GLN A 385 -14.32 26.43 -18.72
C GLN A 385 -15.44 27.16 -17.97
N ALA A 386 -16.32 26.43 -17.28
CA ALA A 386 -17.42 27.00 -16.50
C ALA A 386 -16.95 27.89 -15.34
N ARG A 387 -15.94 27.42 -14.58
CA ARG A 387 -15.33 28.18 -13.49
C ARG A 387 -14.64 29.45 -13.97
N TRP A 388 -14.07 29.43 -15.17
CA TRP A 388 -13.54 30.65 -15.76
C TRP A 388 -14.65 31.58 -16.26
N ALA A 389 -15.67 31.02 -16.92
CA ALA A 389 -16.78 31.79 -17.48
C ALA A 389 -17.51 32.63 -16.43
N THR A 390 -17.90 31.99 -15.33
CA THR A 390 -18.60 32.62 -14.20
C THR A 390 -17.79 33.72 -13.54
N ARG A 391 -16.46 33.57 -13.46
CA ARG A 391 -15.56 34.61 -12.94
C ARG A 391 -15.45 35.82 -13.87
N VAL A 392 -15.49 35.61 -15.19
CA VAL A 392 -15.57 36.72 -16.15
C VAL A 392 -16.90 37.46 -16.01
N PHE A 393 -18.01 36.73 -15.91
CA PHE A 393 -19.34 37.32 -15.70
C PHE A 393 -19.42 38.15 -14.41
N LYS A 394 -18.77 37.69 -13.34
CA LYS A 394 -18.69 38.42 -12.05
C LYS A 394 -17.71 39.61 -12.10
N GLY A 395 -16.92 39.76 -13.16
CA GLY A 395 -15.88 40.78 -13.26
C GLY A 395 -14.59 40.46 -12.47
N LEU A 396 -14.45 39.22 -11.99
CA LEU A 396 -13.26 38.75 -11.26
C LEU A 396 -12.12 38.30 -12.20
N SER A 397 -12.38 38.20 -13.50
CA SER A 397 -11.41 37.89 -14.54
C SER A 397 -11.72 38.72 -15.78
N THR A 398 -10.71 39.36 -16.37
CA THR A 398 -10.89 40.19 -17.57
C THR A 398 -10.49 39.43 -18.83
N LEU A 399 -11.25 39.62 -19.90
CA LEU A 399 -10.85 39.21 -21.24
C LEU A 399 -9.90 40.25 -21.86
N PRO A 400 -8.97 39.84 -22.74
CA PRO A 400 -8.16 40.78 -23.49
C PRO A 400 -9.01 41.47 -24.58
N SER A 401 -8.43 42.46 -25.29
CA SER A 401 -9.12 43.14 -26.39
C SER A 401 -9.54 42.18 -27.50
N GLU A 402 -10.59 42.53 -28.25
CA GLU A 402 -11.06 41.77 -29.41
C GLU A 402 -9.92 41.42 -30.38
N GLU A 403 -9.10 42.41 -30.74
CA GLU A 403 -7.94 42.20 -31.62
C GLU A 403 -6.96 41.13 -31.08
N THR A 404 -6.71 41.15 -29.76
CA THR A 404 -5.83 40.16 -29.11
C THR A 404 -6.48 38.78 -29.10
N MET A 405 -7.80 38.71 -28.84
CA MET A 405 -8.55 37.45 -28.87
C MET A 405 -8.53 36.84 -30.27
N LEU A 406 -8.78 37.63 -31.31
CA LEU A 406 -8.75 37.19 -32.71
C LEU A 406 -7.36 36.67 -33.12
N LYS A 407 -6.30 37.40 -32.76
CA LYS A 407 -4.90 36.96 -32.98
C LYS A 407 -4.59 35.64 -32.27
N GLU A 408 -5.02 35.47 -31.01
CA GLU A 408 -4.86 34.20 -30.29
C GLU A 408 -5.67 33.07 -30.94
N ILE A 409 -6.90 33.32 -31.38
CA ILE A 409 -7.74 32.33 -32.06
C ILE A 409 -7.07 31.84 -33.36
N GLU A 410 -6.51 32.75 -34.15
CA GLU A 410 -5.84 32.40 -35.41
C GLU A 410 -4.55 31.61 -35.15
N LYS A 411 -3.76 32.03 -34.16
CA LYS A 411 -2.56 31.31 -33.70
C LYS A 411 -2.89 29.90 -33.19
N ASP A 412 -3.93 29.78 -32.38
CA ASP A 412 -4.40 28.49 -31.85
C ASP A 412 -4.90 27.59 -32.99
N THR A 413 -5.61 28.15 -33.98
CA THR A 413 -6.09 27.42 -35.17
C THR A 413 -4.92 26.89 -35.99
N THR A 414 -3.91 27.73 -36.24
CA THR A 414 -2.70 27.35 -36.97
C THR A 414 -1.92 26.27 -36.22
N THR A 415 -1.74 26.43 -34.90
CA THR A 415 -1.05 25.44 -34.06
C THR A 415 -1.77 24.10 -34.06
N MET A 416 -3.10 24.13 -33.99
CA MET A 416 -3.94 22.93 -34.06
C MET A 416 -3.80 22.22 -35.41
N HIS A 417 -3.85 22.94 -36.54
CA HIS A 417 -3.64 22.37 -37.88
C HIS A 417 -2.24 21.78 -38.09
N GLN A 418 -1.21 22.33 -37.43
CA GLN A 418 0.15 21.79 -37.48
C GLN A 418 0.30 20.51 -36.64
N ARG A 419 -0.42 20.40 -35.52
CA ARG A 419 -0.26 19.30 -34.56
C ARG A 419 -1.23 18.15 -34.79
N PHE A 420 -2.42 18.44 -35.30
CA PHE A 420 -3.48 17.48 -35.44
C PHE A 420 -3.92 17.34 -36.91
N ALA A 421 -4.26 16.12 -37.31
CA ALA A 421 -4.96 15.81 -38.55
C ALA A 421 -6.40 16.35 -38.45
N CYS A 422 -6.54 17.64 -38.72
CA CYS A 422 -7.82 18.34 -38.64
C CYS A 422 -8.64 18.12 -39.91
N SER A 423 -9.94 17.99 -39.74
CA SER A 423 -10.93 18.00 -40.82
C SER A 423 -12.14 18.82 -40.38
N GLU A 424 -13.03 19.13 -41.31
CA GLU A 424 -14.31 19.78 -41.00
C GLU A 424 -15.07 19.08 -39.86
N ARG A 425 -14.90 17.75 -39.76
CA ARG A 425 -15.62 16.89 -38.85
C ARG A 425 -14.90 16.66 -37.51
N ASN A 426 -13.65 17.12 -37.35
CA ASN A 426 -12.88 17.04 -36.10
C ASN A 426 -12.16 18.36 -35.73
N PRO A 427 -12.86 19.51 -35.59
CA PRO A 427 -12.20 20.81 -35.55
C PRO A 427 -11.89 21.34 -34.13
N LEU A 428 -12.15 20.55 -33.08
CA LEU A 428 -12.19 21.01 -31.68
C LEU A 428 -11.06 20.47 -30.80
N GLN A 429 -9.93 20.06 -31.38
CA GLN A 429 -8.89 19.32 -30.64
C GLN A 429 -8.04 20.21 -29.74
N VAL A 430 -7.89 19.81 -28.46
CA VAL A 430 -6.99 20.43 -27.49
C VAL A 430 -6.08 19.42 -26.81
N GLU A 431 -4.88 19.84 -26.40
CA GLU A 431 -4.02 19.03 -25.54
C GLU A 431 -4.50 19.13 -24.08
N TYR A 432 -4.82 17.98 -23.48
CA TYR A 432 -5.46 17.86 -22.16
C TYR A 432 -4.81 18.72 -21.04
N ILE A 433 -3.59 18.37 -20.59
CA ILE A 433 -2.94 19.09 -19.47
C ILE A 433 -2.59 20.55 -19.83
N PRO A 434 -2.00 20.87 -20.99
CA PRO A 434 -1.71 22.26 -21.35
C PRO A 434 -2.94 23.17 -21.37
N TYR A 435 -4.07 22.66 -21.86
CA TYR A 435 -5.31 23.43 -21.90
C TYR A 435 -5.90 23.62 -20.50
N LEU A 436 -5.97 22.57 -19.68
CA LEU A 436 -6.39 22.68 -18.28
C LEU A 436 -5.51 23.67 -17.50
N ASP A 437 -4.19 23.60 -17.65
CA ASP A 437 -3.26 24.55 -17.01
C ASP A 437 -3.47 25.99 -17.49
N SER A 438 -3.81 26.18 -18.76
CA SER A 438 -4.11 27.50 -19.31
C SER A 438 -5.37 28.10 -18.68
N LEU A 439 -6.45 27.33 -18.58
CA LEU A 439 -7.69 27.77 -17.91
C LEU A 439 -7.48 27.93 -16.41
N ALA A 440 -6.77 27.00 -15.76
CA ALA A 440 -6.48 27.06 -14.34
C ALA A 440 -5.66 28.31 -13.97
N LYS A 441 -4.81 28.83 -14.85
CA LYS A 441 -4.16 30.15 -14.64
C LYS A 441 -5.17 31.29 -14.63
N LYS A 442 -6.15 31.27 -15.55
CA LYS A 442 -7.19 32.30 -15.64
C LYS A 442 -8.14 32.27 -14.43
N VAL A 443 -8.41 31.08 -13.89
CA VAL A 443 -9.18 30.90 -12.65
C VAL A 443 -8.34 31.21 -11.40
N GLY A 444 -7.02 31.02 -11.45
CA GLY A 444 -6.11 31.21 -10.31
C GLY A 444 -5.87 29.96 -9.47
N VAL A 445 -6.05 28.76 -10.06
CA VAL A 445 -6.01 27.46 -9.37
C VAL A 445 -4.96 26.50 -9.93
N ARG A 446 -4.05 26.99 -10.79
CA ARG A 446 -2.96 26.17 -11.32
C ARG A 446 -2.02 25.75 -10.18
N PRO A 447 -1.73 24.44 -10.02
CA PRO A 447 -0.82 23.96 -8.99
C PRO A 447 0.58 24.58 -9.12
N ASN A 448 1.11 25.14 -8.04
CA ASN A 448 2.50 25.60 -7.98
C ASN A 448 3.36 24.49 -7.36
N ILE A 449 4.01 23.70 -8.22
CA ILE A 449 4.80 22.53 -7.80
C ILE A 449 5.97 22.94 -6.90
N LEU A 450 6.67 24.05 -7.17
CA LEU A 450 7.80 24.50 -6.34
C LEU A 450 7.34 24.87 -4.92
N ARG A 451 6.21 25.59 -4.82
CA ARG A 451 5.60 25.93 -3.53
C ARG A 451 5.10 24.68 -2.79
N LEU A 452 4.51 23.74 -3.52
CA LEU A 452 4.11 22.45 -2.96
C LEU A 452 5.33 21.65 -2.50
N MET A 453 6.44 21.69 -3.22
CA MET A 453 7.68 20.99 -2.87
C MET A 453 8.21 21.46 -1.51
N MET A 454 8.04 22.75 -1.19
CA MET A 454 8.41 23.31 0.11
C MET A 454 7.42 22.97 1.24
N LYS A 455 6.11 22.92 0.94
CA LYS A 455 5.06 22.74 1.96
C LYS A 455 4.63 21.29 2.20
N ASP A 456 4.50 20.52 1.13
CA ASP A 456 4.09 19.12 1.13
C ASP A 456 4.83 18.36 0.01
N PRO A 457 6.08 17.93 0.26
CA PRO A 457 6.90 17.20 -0.70
C PRO A 457 6.22 15.97 -1.31
N ARG A 458 5.46 15.23 -0.50
CA ARG A 458 4.77 14.01 -0.93
C ARG A 458 3.68 14.33 -1.93
N LEU A 459 2.87 15.35 -1.66
CA LEU A 459 1.85 15.82 -2.58
C LEU A 459 2.48 16.40 -3.85
N ALA A 460 3.56 17.18 -3.73
CA ALA A 460 4.28 17.75 -4.87
C ALA A 460 4.77 16.67 -5.85
N LEU A 461 5.34 15.58 -5.33
CA LEU A 461 5.79 14.45 -6.13
C LEU A 461 4.62 13.75 -6.84
N GLN A 462 3.48 13.57 -6.16
CA GLN A 462 2.28 12.98 -6.77
C GLN A 462 1.67 13.89 -7.84
N VAL A 463 1.67 15.21 -7.64
CA VAL A 463 1.21 16.19 -8.63
C VAL A 463 2.14 16.21 -9.86
N ALA A 464 3.45 16.06 -9.66
CA ALA A 464 4.44 16.11 -10.73
C ALA A 464 4.53 14.79 -11.53
N LEU A 465 4.63 13.65 -10.84
CA LEU A 465 4.90 12.33 -11.42
C LEU A 465 3.66 11.43 -11.53
N GLY A 466 2.62 11.70 -10.73
CA GLY A 466 1.38 10.93 -10.76
C GLY A 466 0.42 11.39 -11.86
N PRO A 467 -0.73 10.71 -12.00
CA PRO A 467 -1.74 11.08 -12.99
C PRO A 467 -2.26 12.50 -12.74
N CYS A 468 -2.46 13.25 -13.82
CA CYS A 468 -3.01 14.60 -13.79
C CYS A 468 -4.54 14.57 -13.62
N THR A 469 -4.97 14.17 -12.42
CA THR A 469 -6.38 14.14 -12.03
C THR A 469 -6.93 15.53 -11.71
N PRO A 470 -8.25 15.74 -11.86
CA PRO A 470 -8.90 17.04 -11.71
C PRO A 470 -8.74 17.63 -10.31
N TYR A 471 -8.60 16.79 -9.28
CA TYR A 471 -8.40 17.20 -7.87
C TYR A 471 -7.26 18.20 -7.69
N GLN A 472 -6.24 18.16 -8.56
CA GLN A 472 -5.11 19.09 -8.51
C GLN A 472 -5.55 20.56 -8.62
N TYR A 473 -6.63 20.85 -9.36
CA TYR A 473 -7.17 22.20 -9.57
C TYR A 473 -8.10 22.68 -8.45
N ARG A 474 -8.11 21.97 -7.32
CA ARG A 474 -8.78 22.35 -6.07
C ARG A 474 -7.80 22.43 -4.88
N LEU A 475 -6.49 22.31 -5.13
CA LEU A 475 -5.46 22.41 -4.09
C LEU A 475 -5.30 23.83 -3.52
N THR A 476 -5.55 24.84 -4.34
CA THR A 476 -5.38 26.26 -4.00
C THR A 476 -6.31 27.13 -4.82
N GLY A 477 -6.56 28.36 -4.35
CA GLY A 477 -7.28 29.39 -5.09
C GLY A 477 -8.81 29.27 -4.94
N PRO A 478 -9.58 29.99 -5.78
CA PRO A 478 -11.04 30.03 -5.69
C PRO A 478 -11.67 28.64 -5.77
N GLY A 479 -12.57 28.33 -4.84
CA GLY A 479 -13.22 27.02 -4.74
C GLY A 479 -12.28 25.89 -4.27
N GLN A 480 -11.20 26.20 -3.53
CA GLN A 480 -10.35 25.20 -2.89
C GLN A 480 -11.18 24.17 -2.10
N TRP A 481 -10.84 22.88 -2.25
CA TRP A 481 -11.54 21.79 -1.57
C TRP A 481 -10.61 21.09 -0.58
N ALA A 482 -11.01 21.00 0.69
CA ALA A 482 -10.19 20.39 1.75
C ALA A 482 -9.83 18.93 1.47
N GLY A 483 -10.71 18.19 0.77
CA GLY A 483 -10.49 16.79 0.38
C GLY A 483 -9.52 16.60 -0.77
N ALA A 484 -9.14 17.65 -1.52
CA ALA A 484 -8.33 17.54 -2.74
C ALA A 484 -7.00 16.83 -2.52
N ARG A 485 -6.32 17.17 -1.42
CA ARG A 485 -5.07 16.51 -1.01
C ARG A 485 -5.26 15.02 -0.80
N GLN A 486 -6.27 14.63 -0.03
CA GLN A 486 -6.52 13.24 0.30
C GLN A 486 -6.96 12.46 -0.96
N ALA A 487 -7.78 13.06 -1.82
CA ALA A 487 -8.21 12.48 -3.09
C ALA A 487 -7.00 12.13 -3.99
N ILE A 488 -6.01 13.03 -4.12
CA ILE A 488 -4.78 12.78 -4.90
C ILE A 488 -3.94 11.66 -4.26
N LEU A 489 -3.78 11.66 -2.93
CA LEU A 489 -2.94 10.68 -2.24
C LEU A 489 -3.55 9.26 -2.21
N THR A 490 -4.88 9.13 -2.33
CA THR A 490 -5.62 7.87 -2.24
C THR A 490 -6.24 7.41 -3.56
N GLN A 491 -6.09 8.15 -4.66
CA GLN A 491 -6.67 7.79 -5.96
C GLN A 491 -6.31 6.37 -6.42
N TRP A 492 -5.09 5.91 -6.18
CA TRP A 492 -4.70 4.54 -6.50
C TRP A 492 -5.40 3.47 -5.65
N GLU A 493 -5.82 3.79 -4.43
CA GLU A 493 -6.60 2.87 -3.59
C GLU A 493 -8.00 2.67 -4.20
N ARG A 494 -8.66 3.76 -4.62
CA ARG A 494 -9.95 3.72 -5.33
C ARG A 494 -9.87 3.06 -6.71
N VAL A 495 -8.74 3.18 -7.40
CA VAL A 495 -8.49 2.49 -8.68
C VAL A 495 -8.35 0.99 -8.48
N VAL A 496 -7.73 0.55 -7.38
CA VAL A 496 -7.47 -0.88 -7.14
C VAL A 496 -8.69 -1.61 -6.59
N GLN A 497 -9.57 -0.91 -5.87
CA GLN A 497 -10.70 -1.52 -5.17
C GLN A 497 -11.64 -2.36 -6.07
N PRO A 498 -12.06 -1.92 -7.27
CA PRO A 498 -12.90 -2.72 -8.15
C PRO A 498 -12.25 -4.01 -8.66
N PHE A 499 -10.92 -4.14 -8.59
CA PHE A 499 -10.22 -5.38 -8.97
C PHE A 499 -10.22 -6.43 -7.86
N ARG A 500 -10.60 -6.08 -6.62
CA ARG A 500 -10.58 -6.97 -5.46
C ARG A 500 -11.96 -7.61 -5.20
N THR A 501 -12.58 -8.17 -6.24
CA THR A 501 -13.92 -8.77 -6.16
C THR A 501 -13.92 -10.23 -5.68
N ARG A 502 -12.79 -10.92 -5.79
CA ARG A 502 -12.59 -12.26 -5.23
C ARG A 502 -11.55 -12.20 -4.13
N ASP A 503 -11.98 -12.37 -2.88
CA ASP A 503 -11.07 -12.74 -1.81
C ASP A 503 -10.59 -14.17 -2.08
N SER A 504 -9.48 -14.30 -2.81
CA SER A 504 -8.86 -15.61 -3.14
C SER A 504 -8.32 -16.36 -1.91
N CYS A 505 -8.68 -15.92 -0.70
CA CYS A 505 -8.25 -16.43 0.58
C CYS A 505 -9.48 -16.63 1.51
N SER A 506 -10.71 -16.73 0.98
CA SER A 506 -11.97 -16.92 1.74
C SER A 506 -12.30 -18.39 2.05
N MET A 507 -11.33 -19.19 2.49
CA MET A 507 -11.62 -20.49 3.13
C MET A 507 -11.49 -20.26 4.63
N THR A 508 -12.61 -20.18 5.35
CA THR A 508 -12.63 -20.23 6.82
C THR A 508 -12.08 -21.59 7.24
N ARG A 509 -10.90 -21.62 7.85
CA ARG A 509 -10.26 -22.83 8.38
C ARG A 509 -10.28 -22.80 9.90
N ARG A 510 -10.59 -23.94 10.52
CA ARG A 510 -10.51 -24.15 11.96
C ARG A 510 -9.09 -24.49 12.36
N VAL A 511 -8.52 -23.73 13.28
CA VAL A 511 -7.12 -23.87 13.71
C VAL A 511 -7.05 -24.23 15.20
N ALA A 512 -6.45 -25.36 15.55
CA ALA A 512 -6.16 -25.68 16.95
C ALA A 512 -4.88 -24.98 17.40
N ILE A 513 -4.91 -24.34 18.57
CA ILE A 513 -3.74 -23.71 19.18
C ILE A 513 -3.47 -24.42 20.51
N VAL A 514 -2.27 -25.01 20.66
CA VAL A 514 -1.89 -25.77 21.86
C VAL A 514 -1.05 -24.89 22.79
N GLY A 515 -1.65 -24.43 23.89
CA GLY A 515 -1.05 -23.57 24.91
C GLY A 515 -1.40 -22.09 24.75
N GLY A 516 -1.89 -21.47 25.83
CA GLY A 516 -2.28 -20.06 25.96
C GLY A 516 -1.16 -19.15 26.48
N GLY A 517 0.11 -19.47 26.18
CA GLY A 517 1.25 -18.60 26.51
C GLY A 517 1.32 -17.34 25.64
N SER A 518 2.40 -16.57 25.74
CA SER A 518 2.61 -15.38 24.90
C SER A 518 2.56 -15.68 23.40
N SER A 519 3.07 -16.85 22.99
CA SER A 519 2.99 -17.34 21.61
C SER A 519 1.55 -17.73 21.23
N GLY A 520 0.81 -18.37 22.15
CA GLY A 520 -0.60 -18.74 21.95
C GLY A 520 -1.50 -17.53 21.73
N LEU A 521 -1.39 -16.50 22.58
CA LEU A 521 -2.13 -15.24 22.42
C LEU A 521 -1.85 -14.59 21.07
N ALA A 522 -0.59 -14.55 20.64
CA ALA A 522 -0.22 -14.05 19.32
C ALA A 522 -0.85 -14.88 18.18
N CYS A 523 -0.89 -16.21 18.32
CA CYS A 523 -1.51 -17.11 17.34
C CYS A 523 -3.03 -16.90 17.24
N ILE A 524 -3.74 -16.77 18.36
CA ILE A 524 -5.19 -16.50 18.37
C ILE A 524 -5.46 -15.21 17.60
N LYS A 525 -4.78 -14.12 18.00
CA LYS A 525 -4.92 -12.81 17.37
C LYS A 525 -4.61 -12.85 15.88
N CYS A 526 -3.52 -13.51 15.48
CA CYS A 526 -3.15 -13.64 14.06
C CYS A 526 -4.12 -14.52 13.25
N CYS A 527 -4.80 -15.48 13.88
CA CYS A 527 -5.85 -16.26 13.23
C CYS A 527 -7.07 -15.38 12.96
N VAL A 528 -7.53 -14.63 13.98
CA VAL A 528 -8.65 -13.69 13.86
C VAL A 528 -8.36 -12.60 12.81
N ASP A 529 -7.16 -11.99 12.84
CA ASP A 529 -6.71 -10.99 11.85
C ASP A 529 -6.79 -11.50 10.40
N GLU A 530 -6.57 -12.80 10.19
CA GLU A 530 -6.58 -13.45 8.88
C GLU A 530 -7.91 -14.15 8.59
N GLY A 531 -8.95 -14.01 9.41
CA GLY A 531 -10.27 -14.60 9.20
C GLY A 531 -10.29 -16.13 9.31
N LEU A 532 -9.42 -16.70 10.14
CA LEU A 532 -9.44 -18.12 10.54
C LEU A 532 -10.23 -18.29 11.85
N GLU A 533 -10.63 -19.51 12.18
CA GLU A 533 -11.39 -19.83 13.39
C GLU A 533 -10.48 -20.53 14.42
N PRO A 534 -9.83 -19.78 15.34
CA PRO A 534 -8.95 -20.39 16.34
C PRO A 534 -9.73 -21.03 17.48
N VAL A 535 -9.25 -22.18 17.95
CA VAL A 535 -9.61 -22.76 19.25
C VAL A 535 -8.31 -23.06 19.99
N CYS A 536 -8.06 -22.34 21.07
CA CYS A 536 -6.90 -22.52 21.93
C CYS A 536 -7.24 -23.43 23.11
N TYR A 537 -6.38 -24.42 23.36
CA TYR A 537 -6.45 -25.30 24.52
C TYR A 537 -5.33 -24.94 25.48
N GLU A 538 -5.71 -24.48 26.68
CA GLU A 538 -4.80 -24.15 27.77
C GLU A 538 -5.02 -25.14 28.91
N SER A 539 -3.96 -25.83 29.31
CA SER A 539 -4.04 -26.88 30.33
C SER A 539 -4.35 -26.34 31.71
N SER A 540 -4.02 -25.07 31.99
CA SER A 540 -4.30 -24.42 33.25
C SER A 540 -5.58 -23.57 33.22
N ASP A 541 -5.94 -23.02 34.37
CA ASP A 541 -7.13 -22.19 34.61
C ASP A 541 -7.01 -20.74 34.12
N ASP A 542 -5.84 -20.31 33.62
CA ASP A 542 -5.61 -18.96 33.10
C ASP A 542 -4.47 -18.98 32.05
N PHE A 543 -4.40 -17.97 31.18
CA PHE A 543 -3.38 -17.85 30.15
C PHE A 543 -2.06 -17.27 30.71
N GLY A 544 -1.08 -17.05 29.82
CA GLY A 544 0.20 -16.39 30.13
C GLY A 544 1.38 -17.35 30.30
N GLY A 545 1.11 -18.64 30.57
CA GLY A 545 2.11 -19.70 30.59
C GLY A 545 3.24 -19.42 31.58
N LEU A 546 4.46 -19.21 31.06
CA LEU A 546 5.68 -18.92 31.84
C LEU A 546 5.55 -17.67 32.71
N TRP A 547 4.87 -16.62 32.23
CA TRP A 547 4.85 -15.31 32.90
C TRP A 547 3.86 -15.22 34.04
N ARG A 548 2.94 -16.18 34.15
CA ARG A 548 2.04 -16.30 35.30
C ARG A 548 2.78 -17.04 36.41
N PHE A 549 3.26 -16.27 37.39
CA PHE A 549 3.88 -16.82 38.59
C PHE A 549 2.88 -17.70 39.35
N MET A 550 3.36 -18.86 39.80
CA MET A 550 2.64 -19.77 40.68
C MET A 550 3.63 -20.32 41.69
N GLU A 551 3.21 -20.40 42.95
CA GLU A 551 4.01 -20.98 44.03
C GLU A 551 4.31 -22.45 43.73
N ASN A 552 3.27 -23.22 43.38
CA ASN A 552 3.33 -24.65 43.10
C ASN A 552 2.88 -24.93 41.65
N PRO A 553 3.80 -24.95 40.66
CA PRO A 553 3.44 -25.19 39.28
C PRO A 553 3.32 -26.67 38.93
N ASP A 554 2.39 -26.99 38.02
CA ASP A 554 2.24 -28.34 37.47
C ASP A 554 3.53 -28.85 36.82
N PRO A 555 3.83 -30.18 36.88
CA PRO A 555 5.07 -30.75 36.33
C PRO A 555 5.31 -30.42 34.85
N ASP A 556 4.26 -30.36 34.05
CA ASP A 556 4.34 -30.15 32.60
C ASP A 556 4.40 -28.67 32.17
N ARG A 557 4.37 -27.73 33.12
CA ARG A 557 4.29 -26.28 32.84
C ARG A 557 5.55 -25.55 33.25
N ALA A 558 6.03 -24.61 32.45
CA ALA A 558 7.21 -23.81 32.81
C ALA A 558 7.01 -23.02 34.12
N SER A 559 8.10 -22.82 34.87
CA SER A 559 8.10 -22.20 36.19
C SER A 559 9.03 -20.99 36.23
N ILE A 560 8.62 -19.95 36.97
CA ILE A 560 9.44 -18.78 37.29
C ILE A 560 9.50 -18.58 38.81
N TYR A 561 10.57 -17.92 39.28
CA TYR A 561 10.69 -17.42 40.64
C TYR A 561 9.99 -16.06 40.77
N HIS A 562 9.63 -15.69 42.00
CA HIS A 562 8.75 -14.55 42.26
C HIS A 562 9.34 -13.25 41.70
N SER A 563 10.64 -13.02 41.86
CA SER A 563 11.33 -11.77 41.53
C SER A 563 11.75 -11.60 40.06
N VAL A 564 11.29 -12.46 39.14
CA VAL A 564 11.67 -12.35 37.71
C VAL A 564 11.31 -10.99 37.13
N ILE A 565 12.33 -10.30 36.61
CA ILE A 565 12.22 -9.08 35.78
C ILE A 565 12.67 -9.42 34.36
N ILE A 566 11.92 -8.94 33.36
CA ILE A 566 12.30 -9.11 31.94
C ILE A 566 13.71 -8.56 31.66
N ASN A 567 14.40 -9.17 30.71
CA ASN A 567 15.74 -8.76 30.29
C ASN A 567 15.76 -8.00 28.95
N THR A 568 14.59 -7.74 28.37
CA THR A 568 14.40 -6.94 27.14
C THR A 568 13.42 -5.81 27.46
N SER A 569 13.67 -4.61 26.95
CA SER A 569 12.88 -3.43 27.25
C SER A 569 11.46 -3.48 26.68
N LYS A 570 10.54 -2.74 27.30
CA LYS A 570 9.11 -2.72 26.95
C LYS A 570 8.82 -2.43 25.48
N GLU A 571 9.52 -1.46 24.87
CA GLU A 571 9.28 -1.08 23.47
C GLU A 571 9.85 -2.13 22.48
N MET A 572 10.83 -2.93 22.90
CA MET A 572 11.40 -4.02 22.09
C MET A 572 10.63 -5.33 22.27
N MET A 573 9.92 -5.50 23.39
CA MET A 573 9.23 -6.73 23.77
C MET A 573 7.73 -6.73 23.46
N CYS A 574 7.08 -5.58 23.27
CA CYS A 574 5.64 -5.52 22.99
C CYS A 574 5.23 -6.24 21.68
N PHE A 575 3.93 -6.44 21.49
CA PHE A 575 3.37 -6.85 20.21
C PHE A 575 3.38 -5.67 19.23
N SER A 576 3.51 -5.93 17.94
CA SER A 576 3.82 -4.91 16.93
C SER A 576 2.72 -3.88 16.69
N ASP A 577 1.50 -4.16 17.11
CA ASP A 577 0.34 -3.26 17.00
C ASP A 577 -0.28 -2.90 18.37
N PHE A 578 0.40 -3.24 19.47
CA PHE A 578 -0.07 -2.95 20.83
C PHE A 578 1.10 -2.56 21.75
N PRO A 579 1.45 -1.27 21.82
CA PRO A 579 2.50 -0.80 22.72
C PRO A 579 2.17 -1.06 24.19
N ILE A 580 3.20 -1.37 24.99
CA ILE A 580 3.06 -1.45 26.45
C ILE A 580 2.76 -0.05 27.00
N PRO A 581 1.89 0.08 28.02
CA PRO A 581 1.53 1.38 28.58
C PRO A 581 2.74 2.25 28.94
N ALA A 582 2.61 3.53 28.65
CA ALA A 582 3.72 4.45 28.74
C ALA A 582 4.22 4.64 30.19
N HIS A 583 3.35 4.49 31.19
CA HIS A 583 3.68 4.55 32.62
C HIS A 583 4.33 3.26 33.17
N PHE A 584 4.31 2.14 32.43
CA PHE A 584 4.99 0.91 32.86
C PHE A 584 6.51 1.09 32.80
N PRO A 585 7.27 0.47 33.72
CA PRO A 585 8.73 0.53 33.72
C PRO A 585 9.32 -0.12 32.47
N ASN A 586 10.50 0.33 32.05
CA ASN A 586 11.16 -0.20 30.85
C ASN A 586 11.52 -1.69 30.97
N TYR A 587 11.89 -2.13 32.17
CA TYR A 587 12.05 -3.54 32.52
C TYR A 587 11.00 -3.88 33.58
N MET A 588 10.05 -4.74 33.22
CA MET A 588 8.88 -5.06 34.02
C MET A 588 9.05 -6.34 34.83
N HIS A 589 8.45 -6.34 36.02
CA HIS A 589 8.19 -7.55 36.79
C HIS A 589 7.19 -8.45 36.06
N ASN A 590 7.28 -9.76 36.30
CA ASN A 590 6.38 -10.75 35.69
C ASN A 590 4.88 -10.41 35.86
N SER A 591 4.49 -9.82 37.00
CA SER A 591 3.11 -9.37 37.23
C SER A 591 2.63 -8.32 36.22
N LEU A 592 3.48 -7.35 35.86
CA LEU A 592 3.15 -6.34 34.85
C LEU A 592 3.12 -6.90 33.43
N ILE A 593 3.86 -8.00 33.16
CA ILE A 593 3.72 -8.74 31.91
C ILE A 593 2.37 -9.42 31.84
N MET A 594 1.90 -10.00 32.95
CA MET A 594 0.55 -10.57 33.03
C MET A 594 -0.53 -9.50 32.84
N ASP A 595 -0.38 -8.33 33.44
CA ASP A 595 -1.30 -7.21 33.21
C ASP A 595 -1.32 -6.81 31.73
N TYR A 596 -0.16 -6.70 31.08
CA TYR A 596 -0.08 -6.43 29.66
C TYR A 596 -0.73 -7.52 28.79
N PHE A 597 -0.61 -8.81 29.14
CA PHE A 597 -1.30 -9.89 28.44
C PHE A 597 -2.81 -9.83 28.61
N ARG A 598 -3.31 -9.46 29.80
CA ARG A 598 -4.74 -9.22 30.02
C ARG A 598 -5.23 -8.06 29.17
N MET A 599 -4.52 -6.93 29.18
CA MET A 599 -4.84 -5.79 28.31
C MET A 599 -4.87 -6.17 26.82
N TYR A 600 -3.94 -7.00 26.37
CA TYR A 600 -3.89 -7.48 24.98
C TYR A 600 -5.07 -8.42 24.67
N ALA A 601 -5.35 -9.38 25.55
CA ALA A 601 -6.47 -10.30 25.41
C ALA A 601 -7.82 -9.57 25.41
N ASP A 602 -8.02 -8.60 26.30
CA ASP A 602 -9.25 -7.80 26.37
C ASP A 602 -9.41 -6.90 25.15
N HIS A 603 -8.35 -6.21 24.72
CA HIS A 603 -8.40 -5.29 23.57
C HIS A 603 -8.78 -6.00 22.27
N PHE A 604 -8.25 -7.22 22.05
CA PHE A 604 -8.52 -8.02 20.86
C PHE A 604 -9.55 -9.14 21.08
N GLN A 605 -10.21 -9.17 22.24
CA GLN A 605 -11.24 -10.16 22.61
C GLN A 605 -10.78 -11.63 22.48
N LEU A 606 -9.52 -11.93 22.84
CA LEU A 606 -8.91 -13.24 22.58
C LEU A 606 -9.42 -14.35 23.51
N THR A 607 -9.94 -14.00 24.68
CA THR A 607 -10.31 -14.94 25.74
C THR A 607 -11.42 -15.90 25.31
N GLU A 608 -12.33 -15.48 24.43
CA GLU A 608 -13.45 -16.31 23.94
C GLU A 608 -12.98 -17.54 23.14
N HIS A 609 -11.77 -17.47 22.58
CA HIS A 609 -11.17 -18.56 21.82
C HIS A 609 -10.40 -19.55 22.69
N ILE A 610 -10.30 -19.34 24.01
CA ILE A 610 -9.49 -20.14 24.92
C ILE A 610 -10.36 -21.08 25.74
N ARG A 611 -10.04 -22.37 25.71
CA ARG A 611 -10.57 -23.40 26.59
C ARG A 611 -9.55 -23.69 27.68
N PHE A 612 -9.79 -23.13 28.86
CA PHE A 612 -9.00 -23.38 30.05
C PHE A 612 -9.23 -24.78 30.61
N ASN A 613 -8.30 -25.23 31.46
CA ASN A 613 -8.32 -26.54 32.09
C ASN A 613 -8.53 -27.68 31.09
N THR A 614 -7.95 -27.55 29.89
CA THR A 614 -8.10 -28.50 28.80
C THR A 614 -6.74 -28.88 28.25
N LYS A 615 -6.26 -30.07 28.64
CA LYS A 615 -4.96 -30.61 28.23
C LYS A 615 -5.09 -31.28 26.87
N VAL A 616 -4.15 -31.02 25.96
CA VAL A 616 -4.05 -31.77 24.69
C VAL A 616 -3.25 -33.04 24.94
N LEU A 617 -3.87 -34.19 24.67
CA LEU A 617 -3.28 -35.51 24.87
C LEU A 617 -2.58 -36.01 23.60
N GLN A 618 -3.18 -35.78 22.43
CA GLN A 618 -2.68 -36.27 21.16
C GLN A 618 -3.06 -35.35 20.01
N VAL A 619 -2.14 -35.15 19.07
CA VAL A 619 -2.35 -34.50 17.78
C VAL A 619 -1.92 -35.48 16.70
N LYS A 620 -2.88 -36.02 15.95
CA LYS A 620 -2.66 -37.08 14.97
C LYS A 620 -3.11 -36.65 13.58
N GLN A 621 -2.32 -36.98 12.56
CA GLN A 621 -2.76 -36.84 11.17
C GLN A 621 -3.98 -37.72 10.93
N ARG A 622 -5.04 -37.20 10.31
CA ARG A 622 -6.19 -38.01 9.92
C ARG A 622 -5.79 -39.08 8.91
N SER A 623 -6.58 -40.14 8.81
CA SER A 623 -6.37 -41.22 7.83
C SER A 623 -6.35 -40.71 6.38
N ASP A 624 -7.05 -39.60 6.09
CA ASP A 624 -7.13 -38.94 4.79
C ASP A 624 -6.20 -37.73 4.66
N PHE A 625 -5.20 -37.57 5.53
CA PHE A 625 -4.33 -36.37 5.61
C PHE A 625 -3.71 -35.99 4.26
N SER A 626 -3.31 -36.96 3.43
CA SER A 626 -2.73 -36.70 2.10
C SER A 626 -3.70 -35.96 1.16
N HIS A 627 -5.00 -35.99 1.42
CA HIS A 627 -6.03 -35.26 0.70
C HIS A 627 -6.59 -34.08 1.50
N SER A 628 -6.90 -34.28 2.79
CA SER A 628 -7.57 -33.29 3.64
C SER A 628 -6.60 -32.28 4.28
N GLY A 629 -5.38 -32.70 4.62
CA GLY A 629 -4.43 -31.94 5.43
C GLY A 629 -4.87 -31.74 6.89
N GLN A 630 -5.88 -32.47 7.36
CA GLN A 630 -6.56 -32.25 8.65
C GLN A 630 -6.00 -33.11 9.81
N TRP A 631 -6.23 -32.65 11.03
CA TRP A 631 -5.71 -33.25 12.26
C TRP A 631 -6.83 -33.66 13.21
N ASP A 632 -6.67 -34.84 13.82
CA ASP A 632 -7.43 -35.27 15.00
C ASP A 632 -6.70 -34.79 16.25
N VAL A 633 -7.35 -33.95 17.04
CA VAL A 633 -6.85 -33.42 18.31
C VAL A 633 -7.66 -34.00 19.45
N GLU A 634 -7.02 -34.82 20.28
CA GLU A 634 -7.60 -35.40 21.50
C GLU A 634 -7.25 -34.53 22.70
N THR A 635 -8.27 -34.16 23.47
CA THR A 635 -8.18 -33.28 24.63
C THR A 635 -8.81 -33.91 25.85
N GLU A 636 -8.38 -33.50 27.04
CA GLU A 636 -8.92 -33.94 28.33
C GLU A 636 -9.19 -32.70 29.19
N ASN A 637 -10.43 -32.58 29.68
CA ASN A 637 -10.81 -31.47 30.56
C ASN A 637 -10.45 -31.77 32.03
N LYS A 638 -10.68 -30.79 32.94
CA LYS A 638 -10.47 -30.96 34.39
C LYS A 638 -11.22 -32.14 35.03
N ASP A 639 -12.32 -32.58 34.44
CA ASP A 639 -13.15 -33.67 34.96
C ASP A 639 -12.68 -35.04 34.45
N GLY A 640 -11.57 -35.09 33.71
CA GLY A 640 -11.03 -36.30 33.08
C GLY A 640 -11.79 -36.75 31.83
N LYS A 641 -12.72 -35.94 31.32
CA LYS A 641 -13.49 -36.25 30.11
C LYS A 641 -12.62 -36.01 28.88
N LYS A 642 -12.49 -37.04 28.05
CA LYS A 642 -11.75 -36.98 26.79
C LYS A 642 -12.66 -36.64 25.61
N GLU A 643 -12.23 -35.72 24.76
CA GLU A 643 -12.93 -35.31 23.54
C GLU A 643 -11.98 -35.29 22.35
N LYS A 644 -12.48 -35.69 21.18
CA LYS A 644 -11.75 -35.64 19.91
C LYS A 644 -12.35 -34.59 19.00
N HIS A 645 -11.50 -33.78 18.40
CA HIS A 645 -11.88 -32.67 17.53
C HIS A 645 -11.08 -32.68 16.24
N ILE A 646 -11.73 -32.32 15.13
CA ILE A 646 -11.09 -32.20 13.82
C ILE A 646 -10.75 -30.74 13.56
N PHE A 647 -9.53 -30.50 13.09
CA PHE A 647 -9.02 -29.17 12.72
C PHE A 647 -8.31 -29.19 11.37
N ASP A 648 -8.39 -28.07 10.64
CA ASP A 648 -7.73 -27.88 9.34
C ASP A 648 -6.24 -27.56 9.47
N ALA A 649 -5.83 -27.01 10.61
CA ALA A 649 -4.44 -26.75 10.94
C ALA A 649 -4.20 -26.72 12.45
N VAL A 650 -2.94 -26.86 12.86
CA VAL A 650 -2.52 -26.86 14.27
C VAL A 650 -1.31 -25.94 14.48
N MET A 651 -1.35 -25.13 15.54
CA MET A 651 -0.23 -24.30 16.02
C MET A 651 0.18 -24.74 17.42
N ILE A 652 1.44 -25.13 17.60
CA ILE A 652 1.96 -25.59 18.90
C ILE A 652 2.72 -24.45 19.56
N CYS A 653 2.27 -24.05 20.76
CA CYS A 653 2.71 -22.87 21.50
C CYS A 653 3.14 -23.19 22.95
N ILE A 654 3.57 -24.42 23.22
CA ILE A 654 3.88 -24.92 24.57
C ILE A 654 5.21 -24.38 25.16
N GLY A 655 6.01 -23.66 24.37
CA GLY A 655 7.33 -23.19 24.77
C GLY A 655 8.36 -24.33 24.90
N HIS A 656 9.47 -24.07 25.59
CA HIS A 656 10.61 -25.00 25.68
C HIS A 656 11.35 -24.98 27.04
N HIS A 657 10.76 -24.36 28.06
CA HIS A 657 11.32 -24.23 29.42
C HIS A 657 10.53 -25.02 30.47
N CYS A 658 9.93 -26.14 30.06
CA CYS A 658 9.13 -26.97 30.97
C CYS A 658 9.98 -28.03 31.68
N HIS A 659 10.65 -28.91 30.92
CA HIS A 659 11.33 -30.07 31.51
C HIS A 659 12.74 -29.71 32.01
N PRO A 660 13.02 -29.81 33.33
CA PRO A 660 14.32 -29.43 33.88
C PRO A 660 15.42 -30.37 33.39
N HIS A 661 16.61 -29.82 33.12
CA HIS A 661 17.79 -30.63 32.80
C HIS A 661 18.70 -30.73 34.02
N LEU A 662 18.63 -31.85 34.74
CA LEU A 662 19.40 -32.09 35.96
C LEU A 662 20.38 -33.26 35.76
N PRO A 663 21.59 -33.03 35.24
CA PRO A 663 22.55 -34.09 34.94
C PRO A 663 23.33 -34.51 36.19
N LEU A 664 22.67 -35.19 37.14
CA LEU A 664 23.31 -35.60 38.41
C LEU A 664 24.54 -36.50 38.21
N HIS A 665 24.59 -37.27 37.12
CA HIS A 665 25.74 -38.10 36.76
C HIS A 665 27.03 -37.31 36.49
N ASP A 666 26.93 -36.02 36.17
CA ASP A 666 28.09 -35.14 35.97
C ASP A 666 28.70 -34.65 37.31
N PHE A 667 28.08 -35.00 38.44
CA PHE A 667 28.43 -34.52 39.77
C PHE A 667 28.66 -35.68 40.75
N PRO A 668 29.84 -36.34 40.70
CA PRO A 668 30.13 -37.50 41.55
C PRO A 668 29.97 -37.20 43.04
N GLY A 669 29.39 -38.14 43.79
CA GLY A 669 29.21 -38.01 45.24
C GLY A 669 27.94 -37.25 45.65
N ILE A 670 27.14 -36.73 44.71
CA ILE A 670 25.90 -35.98 45.01
C ILE A 670 24.89 -36.84 45.79
N GLU A 671 24.94 -38.17 45.63
CA GLU A 671 24.19 -39.17 46.39
C GLU A 671 24.55 -39.19 47.88
N THR A 672 25.75 -38.74 48.25
CA THR A 672 26.21 -38.63 49.64
C THR A 672 25.96 -37.25 50.25
N PHE A 673 25.42 -36.31 49.46
CA PHE A 673 25.23 -34.94 49.89
C PHE A 673 24.14 -34.84 50.96
N GLN A 674 24.49 -34.32 52.14
CA GLN A 674 23.57 -34.25 53.29
C GLN A 674 22.64 -33.03 53.26
N GLY A 675 22.99 -32.00 52.49
CA GLY A 675 22.18 -30.80 52.32
C GLY A 675 21.03 -30.97 51.32
N LYS A 676 20.23 -29.93 51.13
CA LYS A 676 19.13 -29.93 50.15
C LYS A 676 19.68 -29.56 48.77
N TYR A 677 19.16 -30.16 47.70
CA TYR A 677 19.40 -29.67 46.35
C TYR A 677 18.14 -29.73 45.48
N PHE A 678 18.04 -28.82 44.51
CA PHE A 678 16.95 -28.80 43.54
C PHE A 678 17.34 -28.04 42.26
N HIS A 679 16.51 -28.15 41.22
CA HIS A 679 16.72 -27.41 39.97
C HIS A 679 16.15 -25.99 40.06
N SER A 680 16.70 -25.03 39.32
CA SER A 680 16.22 -23.64 39.25
C SER A 680 14.72 -23.47 38.92
N ARG A 681 14.07 -24.52 38.40
CA ARG A 681 12.62 -24.61 38.17
C ARG A 681 11.82 -24.53 39.48
N ASP A 682 12.34 -25.15 40.54
CA ASP A 682 11.68 -25.34 41.82
C ASP A 682 11.96 -24.17 42.78
N TYR A 683 12.87 -23.26 42.40
CA TYR A 683 13.15 -22.04 43.14
C TYR A 683 11.99 -21.04 43.02
N LYS A 684 11.57 -20.46 44.16
CA LYS A 684 10.47 -19.47 44.22
C LYS A 684 10.84 -18.19 44.94
N THR A 685 11.37 -18.34 46.15
CA THR A 685 11.76 -17.23 47.02
C THR A 685 13.07 -17.58 47.72
N PRO A 686 13.83 -16.59 48.22
CA PRO A 686 15.15 -16.85 48.82
C PRO A 686 15.09 -17.45 50.23
N GLY A 687 13.89 -17.64 50.80
CA GLY A 687 13.69 -18.02 52.20
C GLY A 687 14.45 -19.28 52.62
N GLU A 688 14.50 -20.29 51.76
CA GLU A 688 15.21 -21.55 52.06
C GLU A 688 16.73 -21.40 52.22
N GLY A 689 17.32 -20.34 51.67
CA GLY A 689 18.76 -20.06 51.76
C GLY A 689 19.15 -19.17 52.93
N ARG A 690 18.21 -18.70 53.75
CA ARG A 690 18.51 -17.78 54.86
C ARG A 690 19.52 -18.39 55.83
N ASP A 691 20.57 -17.64 56.15
CA ASP A 691 21.66 -17.98 57.08
C ASP A 691 22.44 -19.27 56.72
N LYS A 692 22.32 -19.75 55.49
CA LYS A 692 22.97 -20.98 54.99
C LYS A 692 24.16 -20.72 54.07
N LYS A 693 25.06 -21.70 53.94
CA LYS A 693 26.05 -21.75 52.85
C LYS A 693 25.43 -22.39 51.62
N VAL A 694 25.42 -21.67 50.50
CA VAL A 694 24.68 -22.09 49.30
C VAL A 694 25.60 -22.14 48.07
N VAL A 695 25.44 -23.17 47.24
CA VAL A 695 26.12 -23.29 45.95
C VAL A 695 25.10 -23.21 44.82
N VAL A 696 25.24 -22.24 43.92
CA VAL A 696 24.45 -22.16 42.68
C VAL A 696 25.29 -22.68 41.53
N VAL A 697 24.80 -23.69 40.81
CA VAL A 697 25.52 -24.35 39.71
C VAL A 697 25.02 -23.85 38.37
N GLY A 698 25.90 -23.21 37.61
CA GLY A 698 25.62 -22.70 36.28
C GLY A 698 25.31 -21.20 36.26
N ILE A 699 25.89 -20.50 35.29
CA ILE A 699 25.79 -19.04 35.14
C ILE A 699 24.87 -18.62 33.99
N GLY A 700 23.71 -19.29 33.85
CA GLY A 700 22.63 -18.78 32.99
C GLY A 700 21.94 -17.54 33.59
N ASN A 701 20.97 -16.95 32.88
CA ASN A 701 20.17 -15.85 33.43
C ASN A 701 19.55 -16.22 34.78
N SER A 702 18.89 -17.39 34.87
CA SER A 702 18.35 -17.88 36.14
C SER A 702 19.44 -18.10 37.20
N GLY A 703 20.60 -18.64 36.83
CA GLY A 703 21.69 -18.86 37.78
C GLY A 703 22.24 -17.56 38.36
N GLY A 704 22.42 -16.53 37.52
CA GLY A 704 22.84 -15.20 37.96
C GLY A 704 21.81 -14.52 38.86
N ASP A 705 20.53 -14.52 38.46
CA ASP A 705 19.46 -13.89 39.23
C ASP A 705 19.23 -14.58 40.58
N ILE A 706 19.19 -15.92 40.61
CA ILE A 706 19.05 -16.71 41.84
C ILE A 706 20.26 -16.50 42.75
N ALA A 707 21.49 -16.49 42.21
CA ALA A 707 22.69 -16.24 43.00
C ALA A 707 22.67 -14.84 43.64
N VAL A 708 22.26 -13.81 42.89
CA VAL A 708 22.12 -12.46 43.41
C VAL A 708 21.06 -12.38 44.50
N GLU A 709 19.88 -12.97 44.28
CA GLU A 709 18.79 -12.91 45.25
C GLU A 709 19.13 -13.63 46.55
N LEU A 710 19.66 -14.85 46.46
CA LEU A 710 20.09 -15.63 47.62
C LEU A 710 21.23 -14.96 48.39
N SER A 711 22.19 -14.31 47.70
CA SER A 711 23.33 -13.64 48.35
C SER A 711 22.95 -12.55 49.36
N ARG A 712 21.70 -12.09 49.34
CA ARG A 712 21.16 -11.10 50.29
C ARG A 712 20.77 -11.69 51.64
N VAL A 713 20.55 -13.01 51.71
CA VAL A 713 20.04 -13.68 52.91
C VAL A 713 20.91 -14.87 53.34
N THR A 714 21.80 -15.37 52.49
CA THR A 714 22.68 -16.50 52.79
C THR A 714 23.85 -16.06 53.67
N LYS A 715 24.36 -16.99 54.49
CA LYS A 715 25.62 -16.78 55.24
C LYS A 715 26.80 -16.61 54.27
N GLN A 716 26.82 -17.41 53.21
CA GLN A 716 27.75 -17.25 52.09
C GLN A 716 27.20 -17.93 50.84
N LEU A 717 27.39 -17.31 49.66
CA LEU A 717 26.99 -17.90 48.39
C LEU A 717 28.19 -18.15 47.46
N TYR A 718 28.23 -19.34 46.87
CA TYR A 718 29.20 -19.74 45.86
C TYR A 718 28.52 -19.94 44.51
N LEU A 719 28.98 -19.24 43.47
CA LEU A 719 28.48 -19.39 42.12
C LEU A 719 29.46 -20.25 41.30
N SER A 720 29.10 -21.50 41.04
CA SER A 720 29.92 -22.43 40.27
C SER A 720 29.67 -22.28 38.77
N THR A 721 30.75 -22.11 37.99
CA THR A 721 30.69 -22.08 36.53
C THR A 721 31.84 -22.85 35.90
N ARG A 722 31.50 -23.69 34.91
CA ARG A 722 32.49 -24.47 34.14
C ARG A 722 33.24 -23.65 33.10
N ARG A 723 32.59 -22.66 32.48
CA ARG A 723 33.12 -21.94 31.31
C ARG A 723 33.21 -20.43 31.47
N GLY A 724 32.68 -19.86 32.56
CA GLY A 724 32.44 -18.42 32.67
C GLY A 724 31.28 -17.94 31.80
N ALA A 725 30.97 -16.65 31.84
CA ALA A 725 30.03 -15.97 30.96
C ALA A 725 30.32 -14.47 30.89
N TRP A 726 30.04 -13.87 29.74
CA TRP A 726 29.96 -12.41 29.62
C TRP A 726 28.69 -11.91 30.29
N ILE A 727 28.80 -10.93 31.18
CA ILE A 727 27.65 -10.32 31.85
C ILE A 727 27.28 -9.02 31.15
N LEU A 728 26.00 -8.87 30.87
CA LEU A 728 25.41 -7.69 30.26
C LEU A 728 24.46 -7.04 31.26
N ASN A 729 24.56 -5.73 31.44
CA ASN A 729 23.60 -4.97 32.25
C ASN A 729 22.40 -4.54 31.38
N ARG A 730 21.21 -4.48 31.99
CA ARG A 730 20.02 -3.86 31.40
C ARG A 730 20.23 -2.35 31.21
N VAL A 731 20.84 -1.72 32.21
CA VAL A 731 21.18 -0.28 32.18
C VAL A 731 22.40 -0.06 31.30
N GLY A 732 22.22 0.50 30.11
CA GLY A 732 23.26 0.87 29.17
C GLY A 732 23.84 2.27 29.40
N SER A 733 24.46 2.83 28.36
CA SER A 733 25.00 4.19 28.37
C SER A 733 23.93 5.24 28.65
N ASN A 734 24.26 6.27 29.43
CA ASN A 734 23.36 7.36 29.84
C ASN A 734 22.09 6.88 30.58
N GLY A 735 22.11 5.68 31.17
CA GLY A 735 20.97 5.13 31.89
C GLY A 735 19.85 4.58 31.01
N LEU A 736 20.04 4.52 29.69
CA LEU A 736 19.04 4.00 28.75
C LEU A 736 19.04 2.46 28.70
N PRO A 737 17.89 1.82 28.39
CA PRO A 737 17.83 0.38 28.13
C PRO A 737 18.84 -0.06 27.05
N MET A 738 19.70 -1.03 27.37
CA MET A 738 20.81 -1.46 26.51
C MET A 738 20.33 -2.00 25.16
N ASP A 739 19.19 -2.70 25.14
CA ASP A 739 18.65 -3.30 23.93
C ASP A 739 18.09 -2.28 22.92
N LEU A 740 17.80 -1.04 23.34
CA LEU A 740 17.42 0.04 22.43
C LEU A 740 18.60 0.52 21.56
N SER A 741 19.84 0.14 21.87
CA SER A 741 20.96 0.40 20.97
C SER A 741 20.97 -0.52 19.74
N TYR A 742 20.20 -1.62 19.74
CA TYR A 742 20.08 -2.50 18.58
C TYR A 742 19.25 -1.86 17.47
N ASN A 743 19.94 -1.29 16.49
CA ASN A 743 19.36 -0.71 15.28
C ASN A 743 19.81 -1.44 14.01
N ARG A 744 19.13 -1.18 12.89
CA ARG A 744 19.41 -1.82 11.60
C ARG A 744 20.78 -1.42 11.04
N GLY A 745 21.20 -0.17 11.23
CA GLY A 745 22.52 0.31 10.85
C GLY A 745 23.63 -0.51 11.50
N PHE A 746 23.53 -0.76 12.79
CA PHE A 746 24.45 -1.62 13.51
C PHE A 746 24.43 -3.06 12.99
N SER A 747 23.25 -3.62 12.70
CA SER A 747 23.14 -4.97 12.11
C SER A 747 23.80 -5.08 10.73
N VAL A 748 23.72 -4.02 9.91
CA VAL A 748 24.44 -3.95 8.62
C VAL A 748 25.95 -3.86 8.84
N LEU A 749 26.39 -3.01 9.77
CA LEU A 749 27.81 -2.86 10.11
C LEU A 749 28.42 -4.18 10.62
N GLN A 750 27.69 -4.92 11.46
CA GLN A 750 28.10 -6.24 11.95
C GLN A 750 28.30 -7.28 10.84
N LYS A 751 27.59 -7.14 9.70
CA LYS A 751 27.74 -8.04 8.54
C LYS A 751 28.95 -7.68 7.68
N ILE A 752 29.43 -6.44 7.77
CA ILE A 752 30.57 -5.95 6.99
C ILE A 752 31.88 -6.13 7.78
N LEU A 753 31.86 -5.91 9.09
CA LEU A 753 33.05 -6.01 9.94
C LEU A 753 33.43 -7.49 10.21
N PRO A 754 34.74 -7.81 10.26
CA PRO A 754 35.18 -9.15 10.67
C PRO A 754 34.67 -9.53 12.05
N TYR A 755 34.21 -10.78 12.22
CA TYR A 755 33.64 -11.31 13.46
C TYR A 755 34.50 -11.03 14.70
N ASN A 756 35.82 -11.18 14.57
CA ASN A 756 36.77 -10.96 15.66
C ASN A 756 36.80 -9.50 16.12
N VAL A 757 36.69 -8.54 15.20
CA VAL A 757 36.67 -7.10 15.50
C VAL A 757 35.39 -6.75 16.24
N VAL A 758 34.24 -7.23 15.77
CA VAL A 758 32.95 -7.01 16.44
C VAL A 758 32.96 -7.56 17.87
N CYS A 759 33.47 -8.79 18.05
CA CYS A 759 33.62 -9.38 19.38
C CYS A 759 34.59 -8.57 20.25
N SER A 760 35.75 -8.16 19.75
CA SER A 760 36.73 -7.39 20.53
C SER A 760 36.18 -6.05 21.01
N LEU A 761 35.44 -5.34 20.14
CA LEU A 761 34.79 -4.07 20.51
C LEU A 761 33.73 -4.28 21.60
N GLY A 762 32.88 -5.30 21.44
CA GLY A 762 31.86 -5.63 22.43
C GLY A 762 32.47 -6.09 23.77
N GLU A 763 33.50 -6.93 23.73
CA GLU A 763 34.24 -7.37 24.93
C GLU A 763 34.93 -6.20 25.62
N SER A 764 35.51 -5.27 24.86
CA SER A 764 36.11 -4.05 25.42
C SER A 764 35.04 -3.18 26.11
N MET A 765 33.89 -2.99 25.47
CA MET A 765 32.76 -2.25 26.05
C MET A 765 32.25 -2.89 27.35
N LEU A 766 32.13 -4.22 27.41
CA LEU A 766 31.73 -4.91 28.64
C LEU A 766 32.79 -4.78 29.74
N ASN A 767 34.07 -4.91 29.40
CA ASN A 767 35.16 -4.80 30.37
C ASN A 767 35.40 -3.36 30.87
N GLN A 768 34.98 -2.33 30.12
CA GLN A 768 35.02 -0.94 30.61
C GLN A 768 34.13 -0.73 31.84
N ARG A 769 33.09 -1.54 32.02
CA ARG A 769 32.22 -1.47 33.21
C ARG A 769 32.83 -2.19 34.40
N PHE A 770 33.35 -3.40 34.19
CA PHE A 770 34.17 -4.14 35.15
C PHE A 770 34.97 -5.24 34.42
N ASP A 771 36.20 -5.52 34.88
CA ASP A 771 37.06 -6.54 34.26
C ASP A 771 36.54 -7.95 34.58
N HIS A 772 36.01 -8.64 33.56
CA HIS A 772 35.47 -9.99 33.72
C HIS A 772 36.54 -11.01 34.15
N ARG A 773 37.82 -10.77 33.86
CA ARG A 773 38.91 -11.65 34.30
C ARG A 773 39.15 -11.47 35.80
N LEU A 774 39.16 -10.24 36.28
CA LEU A 774 39.33 -9.92 37.71
C LEU A 774 38.19 -10.53 38.56
N TYR A 775 36.99 -10.60 38.00
CA TYR A 775 35.80 -11.12 38.68
C TYR A 775 35.61 -12.64 38.51
N ASN A 776 36.58 -13.36 37.92
CA ASN A 776 36.51 -14.80 37.62
C ASN A 776 35.33 -15.22 36.71
N LEU A 777 34.86 -14.31 35.85
CA LEU A 777 33.73 -14.52 34.95
C LEU A 777 34.14 -14.71 33.49
N LYS A 778 35.34 -14.27 33.10
CA LYS A 778 35.80 -14.25 31.70
C LYS A 778 35.73 -15.65 31.07
N PRO A 779 34.93 -15.84 30.01
CA PRO A 779 34.83 -17.14 29.37
C PRO A 779 35.96 -17.40 28.38
N LYS A 780 36.14 -18.68 28.02
CA LYS A 780 37.05 -19.11 26.94
C LYS A 780 36.55 -18.77 25.53
N HIS A 781 35.26 -18.49 25.38
CA HIS A 781 34.63 -18.16 24.08
C HIS A 781 34.48 -16.65 23.86
N ARG A 782 34.32 -16.25 22.60
CA ARG A 782 34.06 -14.85 22.20
C ARG A 782 32.65 -14.41 22.61
N LEU A 783 32.43 -13.10 22.71
CA LEU A 783 31.14 -12.54 23.15
C LEU A 783 29.92 -13.06 22.39
N LEU A 784 29.98 -13.15 21.07
CA LEU A 784 28.83 -13.55 20.23
C LEU A 784 28.74 -15.07 19.97
N SER A 785 29.57 -15.86 20.64
CA SER A 785 29.58 -17.34 20.55
C SER A 785 28.68 -18.01 21.60
N GLN A 786 28.11 -17.25 22.53
CA GLN A 786 27.12 -17.71 23.51
C GLN A 786 26.34 -16.48 23.97
N HIS A 787 25.05 -16.63 24.28
CA HIS A 787 24.27 -15.52 24.83
C HIS A 787 24.86 -15.05 26.16
N PRO A 788 25.12 -13.74 26.32
CA PRO A 788 25.58 -13.18 27.58
C PRO A 788 24.49 -13.31 28.65
N THR A 789 24.92 -13.36 29.90
CA THR A 789 24.02 -13.40 31.06
C THR A 789 23.62 -11.98 31.42
N VAL A 790 22.31 -11.70 31.43
CA VAL A 790 21.80 -10.36 31.73
C VAL A 790 21.56 -10.24 33.23
N ASN A 791 22.39 -9.48 33.94
CA ASN A 791 22.22 -9.25 35.37
C ASN A 791 22.87 -7.93 35.79
N ASP A 792 22.13 -7.11 36.54
CA ASP A 792 22.57 -5.76 36.91
C ASP A 792 23.40 -5.70 38.20
N GLU A 793 23.30 -6.72 39.05
CA GLU A 793 23.82 -6.71 40.42
C GLU A 793 24.96 -7.69 40.65
N LEU A 794 25.08 -8.75 39.83
CA LEU A 794 26.05 -9.82 40.04
C LEU A 794 27.49 -9.31 40.23
N PRO A 795 28.01 -8.36 39.42
CA PRO A 795 29.35 -7.81 39.66
C PRO A 795 29.44 -7.15 41.03
N ASN A 796 28.43 -6.36 41.44
CA ASN A 796 28.44 -5.70 42.75
C ASN A 796 28.41 -6.70 43.90
N ARG A 797 27.69 -7.82 43.76
CA ARG A 797 27.65 -8.90 44.77
C ARG A 797 28.95 -9.68 44.88
N ILE A 798 29.69 -9.81 43.78
CA ILE A 798 31.04 -10.38 43.77
C ILE A 798 32.01 -9.41 44.44
N LEU A 799 31.93 -8.12 44.10
CA LEU A 799 32.80 -7.08 44.66
C LEU A 799 32.63 -6.94 46.18
N SER A 800 31.41 -7.10 46.70
CA SER A 800 31.13 -7.10 48.14
C SER A 800 31.45 -8.43 48.84
N GLY A 801 31.88 -9.46 48.12
CA GLY A 801 32.22 -10.77 48.67
C GLY A 801 31.03 -11.65 49.08
N THR A 802 29.79 -11.17 48.87
CA THR A 802 28.55 -11.92 49.15
C THR A 802 28.30 -13.05 48.15
N VAL A 803 28.92 -12.97 46.98
CA VAL A 803 28.97 -14.04 45.98
C VAL A 803 30.43 -14.33 45.66
N GLN A 804 30.85 -15.58 45.86
CA GLN A 804 32.18 -16.04 45.47
C GLN A 804 32.07 -16.94 44.24
N VAL A 805 32.69 -16.54 43.13
CA VAL A 805 32.71 -17.36 41.92
C VAL A 805 33.69 -18.52 42.09
N LYS A 806 33.25 -19.73 41.74
CA LYS A 806 34.03 -20.97 41.80
C LYS A 806 34.05 -21.66 40.43
N PRO A 807 35.08 -22.46 40.12
CA PRO A 807 35.08 -23.29 38.92
C PRO A 807 34.03 -24.41 39.03
N ASN A 808 34.04 -25.37 38.10
CA ASN A 808 33.09 -26.48 38.15
C ASN A 808 33.28 -27.31 39.44
N ILE A 809 32.21 -27.97 39.88
CA ILE A 809 32.27 -28.92 40.98
C ILE A 809 32.97 -30.19 40.50
N ARG A 810 33.96 -30.63 41.27
CA ARG A 810 34.69 -31.87 41.03
C ARG A 810 33.98 -33.07 41.65
N ARG A 811 33.53 -32.93 42.91
CA ARG A 811 32.73 -33.95 43.63
C ARG A 811 32.09 -33.38 44.90
N PHE A 812 31.07 -34.08 45.38
CA PHE A 812 30.45 -33.89 46.69
C PHE A 812 30.96 -34.93 47.68
N GLN A 813 31.11 -34.55 48.95
CA GLN A 813 31.51 -35.46 50.05
C GLN A 813 30.80 -35.05 51.35
N GLY A 814 29.71 -35.75 51.72
CA GLY A 814 28.93 -35.41 52.92
C GLY A 814 28.28 -34.02 52.82
N SER A 815 28.67 -33.07 53.67
CA SER A 815 28.25 -31.67 53.57
C SER A 815 29.23 -30.79 52.78
N SER A 816 30.34 -31.34 52.28
CA SER A 816 31.39 -30.58 51.60
C SER A 816 31.30 -30.65 50.07
N VAL A 817 31.75 -29.58 49.41
CA VAL A 817 31.84 -29.47 47.94
C VAL A 817 33.27 -29.15 47.54
N GLU A 818 33.90 -30.05 46.77
CA GLU A 818 35.24 -29.86 46.18
C GLU A 818 35.10 -29.32 44.75
N PHE A 819 35.85 -28.28 44.42
CA PHE A 819 35.87 -27.65 43.10
C PHE A 819 37.12 -28.05 42.29
N ASP A 820 37.09 -27.83 40.98
CA ASP A 820 38.18 -28.22 40.06
C ASP A 820 39.53 -27.53 40.35
N ASP A 821 39.54 -26.40 41.04
CA ASP A 821 40.76 -25.72 41.49
C ASP A 821 41.35 -26.31 42.78
N GLY A 822 40.75 -27.37 43.32
CA GLY A 822 41.13 -28.00 44.58
C GLY A 822 40.61 -27.28 45.82
N SER A 823 39.87 -26.17 45.67
CA SER A 823 39.24 -25.51 46.82
C SER A 823 38.06 -26.34 47.33
N ILE A 824 37.89 -26.37 48.65
CA ILE A 824 36.82 -27.10 49.33
C ILE A 824 35.98 -26.11 50.13
N VAL A 825 34.66 -26.24 50.03
CA VAL A 825 33.71 -25.54 50.88
C VAL A 825 33.00 -26.57 51.75
N GLU A 826 33.21 -26.47 53.06
CA GLU A 826 32.56 -27.31 54.06
C GLU A 826 31.20 -26.74 54.48
N ASP A 827 30.33 -27.60 55.03
CA ASP A 827 28.98 -27.27 55.53
C ASP A 827 28.06 -26.60 54.52
N VAL A 828 28.06 -27.06 53.27
CA VAL A 828 27.09 -26.59 52.27
C VAL A 828 25.72 -27.14 52.60
N ASP A 829 24.76 -26.25 52.85
CA ASP A 829 23.40 -26.61 53.25
C ASP A 829 22.46 -26.77 52.05
N LEU A 830 22.73 -26.02 50.96
CA LEU A 830 21.84 -25.94 49.79
C LEU A 830 22.62 -25.86 48.47
N VAL A 831 22.18 -26.63 47.48
CA VAL A 831 22.69 -26.58 46.09
C VAL A 831 21.56 -26.31 45.12
N VAL A 832 21.67 -25.27 44.30
CA VAL A 832 20.68 -24.93 43.28
C VAL A 832 21.26 -25.15 41.88
N PHE A 833 20.70 -26.09 41.13
CA PHE A 833 21.13 -26.41 39.77
C PHE A 833 20.41 -25.52 38.75
N ALA A 834 21.10 -24.50 38.23
CA ALA A 834 20.65 -23.64 37.14
C ALA A 834 21.17 -24.14 35.78
N THR A 835 20.97 -25.44 35.53
CA THR A 835 21.57 -26.22 34.43
C THR A 835 20.75 -26.25 33.14
N GLY A 836 19.57 -25.61 33.12
CA GLY A 836 18.77 -25.39 31.91
C GLY A 836 17.64 -26.40 31.73
N TYR A 837 17.10 -26.49 30.52
CA TYR A 837 15.88 -27.23 30.23
C TYR A 837 16.01 -28.11 28.97
N ARG A 838 15.13 -29.12 28.88
CA ARG A 838 14.88 -29.92 27.69
C ARG A 838 13.50 -29.62 27.13
N PHE A 839 13.30 -29.87 25.84
CA PHE A 839 11.99 -29.77 25.21
C PHE A 839 11.66 -31.04 24.42
N SER A 840 10.36 -31.34 24.32
CA SER A 840 9.79 -32.45 23.58
C SER A 840 8.35 -32.13 23.21
N PHE A 841 7.77 -32.90 22.30
CA PHE A 841 6.37 -32.79 21.89
C PHE A 841 5.66 -34.13 22.08
N PRO A 842 5.36 -34.55 23.32
CA PRO A 842 4.91 -35.92 23.63
C PRO A 842 3.55 -36.28 23.02
N PHE A 843 2.73 -35.28 22.67
CA PHE A 843 1.43 -35.44 22.01
C PHE A 843 1.54 -35.53 20.47
N LEU A 844 2.73 -35.34 19.89
CA LEU A 844 2.98 -35.53 18.46
C LEU A 844 3.71 -36.85 18.20
N ALA A 845 3.41 -37.48 17.06
CA ALA A 845 4.16 -38.64 16.62
C ALA A 845 5.59 -38.24 16.20
N SER A 846 6.58 -39.10 16.51
CA SER A 846 8.00 -38.84 16.30
C SER A 846 8.39 -38.67 14.83
N HIS A 847 7.64 -39.27 13.90
CA HIS A 847 7.84 -39.09 12.45
C HIS A 847 7.37 -37.73 11.95
N VAL A 848 6.51 -37.01 12.70
CA VAL A 848 6.07 -35.66 12.34
C VAL A 848 7.10 -34.63 12.79
N VAL A 849 7.51 -34.69 14.05
CA VAL A 849 8.62 -33.88 14.61
C VAL A 849 9.42 -34.74 15.57
N SER A 850 10.66 -35.05 15.21
CA SER A 850 11.61 -35.68 16.12
C SER A 850 12.43 -34.62 16.86
N VAL A 851 12.61 -34.84 18.17
CA VAL A 851 13.49 -34.02 19.00
C VAL A 851 14.55 -34.94 19.61
N SER A 852 15.81 -34.70 19.28
CA SER A 852 16.96 -35.38 19.88
C SER A 852 17.97 -34.34 20.35
N GLU A 853 18.44 -34.45 21.61
CA GLU A 853 19.39 -33.51 22.20
C GLU A 853 19.00 -32.02 22.05
N ASN A 854 17.71 -31.68 22.24
CA ASN A 854 17.16 -30.33 22.00
C ASN A 854 17.33 -29.83 20.55
N LYS A 855 17.48 -30.71 19.56
CA LYS A 855 17.51 -30.37 18.13
C LYS A 855 16.20 -30.84 17.49
N ALA A 856 15.55 -29.96 16.73
CA ALA A 856 14.39 -30.28 15.91
C ALA A 856 14.65 -29.90 14.45
N SER A 857 14.12 -30.67 13.50
CA SER A 857 14.23 -30.38 12.07
C SER A 857 13.03 -29.56 11.59
N LEU A 858 13.12 -28.24 11.69
CA LEU A 858 12.03 -27.33 11.35
C LEU A 858 12.51 -26.23 10.40
N TYR A 859 11.84 -26.07 9.27
CA TYR A 859 12.07 -24.97 8.34
C TYR A 859 11.81 -23.63 9.06
N LYS A 860 12.89 -22.85 9.17
CA LYS A 860 12.93 -21.59 9.93
C LYS A 860 12.41 -21.70 11.37
N TYR A 861 12.54 -22.87 11.99
CA TYR A 861 12.04 -23.17 13.34
C TYR A 861 10.51 -23.15 13.47
N VAL A 862 9.76 -23.22 12.36
CA VAL A 862 8.29 -23.18 12.35
C VAL A 862 7.68 -24.43 11.75
N PHE A 863 8.03 -24.79 10.52
CA PHE A 863 7.33 -25.85 9.76
C PHE A 863 8.13 -27.15 9.69
N PRO A 864 7.52 -28.32 9.93
CA PRO A 864 8.13 -29.60 9.59
C PRO A 864 8.27 -29.73 8.07
N PRO A 865 9.50 -29.88 7.51
CA PRO A 865 9.71 -29.84 6.06
C PRO A 865 9.04 -30.96 5.27
N GLU A 866 8.87 -32.14 5.89
CA GLU A 866 8.46 -33.39 5.23
C GLU A 866 6.95 -33.63 5.30
N LEU A 867 6.17 -32.68 5.81
CA LEU A 867 4.70 -32.77 5.78
C LEU A 867 4.17 -32.47 4.38
N ASP A 868 3.34 -33.37 3.85
CA ASP A 868 2.65 -33.20 2.55
C ASP A 868 1.83 -31.91 2.50
N HIS A 869 1.14 -31.60 3.60
CA HIS A 869 0.35 -30.39 3.76
C HIS A 869 0.96 -29.52 4.86
N PRO A 870 1.24 -28.22 4.59
CA PRO A 870 1.85 -27.32 5.56
C PRO A 870 0.81 -26.79 6.57
N THR A 871 0.11 -27.68 7.25
CA THR A 871 -0.98 -27.40 8.20
C THR A 871 -0.59 -27.59 9.66
N LEU A 872 0.70 -27.73 9.96
CA LEU A 872 1.25 -27.74 11.33
C LEU A 872 2.38 -26.72 11.46
N ALA A 873 2.34 -25.89 12.50
CA ALA A 873 3.38 -24.91 12.81
C ALA A 873 3.77 -24.94 14.29
N ILE A 874 5.07 -24.89 14.57
CA ILE A 874 5.62 -24.71 15.92
C ILE A 874 5.97 -23.24 16.11
N ILE A 875 5.42 -22.60 17.14
CA ILE A 875 5.57 -21.15 17.38
C ILE A 875 6.31 -20.93 18.69
N GLY A 876 7.31 -20.04 18.67
CA GLY A 876 8.11 -19.69 19.84
C GLY A 876 9.25 -20.67 20.17
N LEU A 877 9.54 -21.66 19.31
CA LEU A 877 10.69 -22.57 19.47
C LEU A 877 11.99 -21.95 18.94
N VAL A 878 12.36 -20.79 19.47
CA VAL A 878 13.64 -20.12 19.17
C VAL A 878 14.17 -19.40 20.40
N GLN A 879 15.49 -19.18 20.43
CA GLN A 879 16.19 -18.40 21.44
C GLN A 879 16.89 -17.21 20.77
N PRO A 880 16.27 -16.03 20.78
CA PRO A 880 16.88 -14.83 20.21
C PRO A 880 17.81 -14.12 21.20
N LEU A 881 18.80 -13.39 20.68
CA LEU A 881 19.36 -12.23 21.39
C LEU A 881 18.39 -11.04 21.22
N GLY A 882 17.24 -11.10 21.90
CA GLY A 882 16.13 -10.15 21.77
C GLY A 882 14.83 -10.69 22.40
N ALA A 883 13.69 -10.06 22.11
CA ALA A 883 12.40 -10.48 22.67
C ALA A 883 11.71 -11.58 21.84
N ILE A 884 11.10 -12.54 22.55
CA ILE A 884 10.38 -13.68 21.95
C ILE A 884 8.95 -13.37 21.50
N MET A 885 8.28 -12.41 22.13
CA MET A 885 6.88 -12.04 21.83
C MET A 885 6.71 -11.53 20.39
N PRO A 886 7.47 -10.51 19.92
CA PRO A 886 7.37 -10.05 18.54
C PRO A 886 7.83 -11.10 17.53
N ILE A 887 8.76 -11.98 17.91
CA ILE A 887 9.15 -13.13 17.08
C ILE A 887 8.00 -14.13 16.93
N SER A 888 7.34 -14.48 18.03
CA SER A 888 6.19 -15.39 18.01
C SER A 888 5.05 -14.81 17.20
N GLU A 889 4.79 -13.50 17.33
CA GLU A 889 3.82 -12.79 16.50
C GLU A 889 4.20 -12.85 15.02
N MET A 890 5.47 -12.59 14.67
CA MET A 890 5.92 -12.65 13.27
C MET A 890 5.83 -14.07 12.69
N GLN A 891 6.18 -15.09 13.48
CA GLN A 891 5.99 -16.50 13.12
C GLN A 891 4.50 -16.82 12.91
N ALA A 892 3.62 -16.37 13.81
CA ALA A 892 2.17 -16.57 13.72
C ALA A 892 1.58 -15.90 12.46
N ARG A 893 1.94 -14.65 12.18
CA ARG A 893 1.53 -13.92 10.95
C ARG A 893 1.95 -14.64 9.68
N TRP A 894 3.10 -15.30 9.69
CA TRP A 894 3.52 -16.13 8.56
C TRP A 894 2.72 -17.43 8.49
N ALA A 895 2.58 -18.12 9.62
CA ALA A 895 1.91 -19.41 9.69
C ALA A 895 0.44 -19.35 9.27
N THR A 896 -0.32 -18.38 9.77
CA THR A 896 -1.74 -18.23 9.42
C THR A 896 -1.94 -17.97 7.93
N ARG A 897 -1.06 -17.18 7.30
CA ARG A 897 -1.10 -16.95 5.85
C ARG A 897 -0.72 -18.18 5.02
N VAL A 898 0.16 -19.04 5.54
CA VAL A 898 0.45 -20.35 4.93
C VAL A 898 -0.77 -21.27 5.03
N PHE A 899 -1.39 -21.36 6.21
CA PHE A 899 -2.62 -22.16 6.40
C PHE A 899 -3.75 -21.68 5.49
N LYS A 900 -3.90 -20.37 5.32
CA LYS A 900 -4.91 -19.78 4.43
C LYS A 900 -4.62 -19.99 2.93
N GLY A 901 -3.42 -20.47 2.57
CA GLY A 901 -2.99 -20.66 1.18
C GLY A 901 -2.50 -19.40 0.46
N CYS A 902 -2.51 -18.25 1.15
CA CYS A 902 -1.92 -16.99 0.67
C CYS A 902 -0.36 -17.09 0.57
N ILE A 903 0.22 -17.88 1.48
CA ILE A 903 1.60 -18.35 1.68
C ILE A 903 1.99 -19.69 1.02
N LYS A 904 2.77 -19.79 -0.07
CA LYS A 904 3.35 -21.10 -0.48
C LYS A 904 4.75 -21.31 0.09
N LEU A 905 4.96 -22.44 0.77
CA LEU A 905 6.29 -22.89 1.20
C LEU A 905 7.10 -23.37 -0.03
N PRO A 906 8.44 -23.28 0.02
CA PRO A 906 9.29 -23.83 -1.03
C PRO A 906 9.30 -25.37 -0.99
N SER A 907 9.95 -26.01 -1.97
CA SER A 907 10.05 -27.47 -2.02
C SER A 907 10.78 -28.06 -0.80
N VAL A 908 10.47 -29.31 -0.45
CA VAL A 908 11.10 -30.04 0.67
C VAL A 908 12.63 -30.00 0.61
N PRO A 909 13.30 -30.25 -0.54
CA PRO A 909 14.77 -30.15 -0.61
C PRO A 909 15.30 -28.75 -0.33
N ALA A 910 14.58 -27.70 -0.74
CA ALA A 910 14.97 -26.32 -0.46
C ALA A 910 14.80 -25.98 1.03
N MET A 911 13.75 -26.48 1.67
CA MET A 911 13.54 -26.34 3.11
C MET A 911 14.62 -27.07 3.92
N LEU A 912 14.94 -28.32 3.59
CA LEU A 912 15.99 -29.10 4.25
C LEU A 912 17.37 -28.46 4.07
N LYS A 913 17.66 -27.90 2.88
CA LYS A 913 18.89 -27.14 2.63
C LYS A 913 19.00 -25.89 3.52
N ASP A 914 17.91 -25.16 3.72
CA ASP A 914 17.86 -24.00 4.65
C ASP A 914 18.13 -24.45 6.09
N VAL A 915 17.49 -25.54 6.53
CA VAL A 915 17.70 -26.13 7.87
C VAL A 915 19.16 -26.51 8.06
N GLN A 916 19.76 -27.21 7.10
CA GLN A 916 21.18 -27.61 7.20
C GLN A 916 22.11 -26.40 7.22
N CYS A 917 21.91 -25.41 6.35
CA CYS A 917 22.70 -24.18 6.32
C CYS A 917 22.66 -23.43 7.66
N LYS A 918 21.49 -23.34 8.29
CA LYS A 918 21.33 -22.72 9.61
C LYS A 918 22.02 -23.53 10.71
N ARG A 919 21.94 -24.85 10.67
CA ARG A 919 22.68 -25.74 11.59
C ARG A 919 24.19 -25.55 11.47
N ASP A 920 24.73 -25.56 10.25
CA ASP A 920 26.16 -25.39 10.00
C ASP A 920 26.64 -24.00 10.45
N THR A 921 25.85 -22.96 10.18
CA THR A 921 26.16 -21.58 10.60
C THR A 921 26.17 -21.46 12.12
N MET A 922 25.21 -22.08 12.80
CA MET A 922 25.13 -22.09 14.25
C MET A 922 26.31 -22.88 14.86
N ALA A 923 26.63 -24.06 14.33
CA ALA A 923 27.75 -24.88 14.78
C ALA A 923 29.12 -24.19 14.62
N LYS A 924 29.29 -23.34 13.59
CA LYS A 924 30.51 -22.54 13.40
C LYS A 924 30.65 -21.38 14.39
N ARG A 925 29.55 -20.83 14.88
CA ARG A 925 29.54 -19.61 15.72
C ARG A 925 29.39 -19.91 17.21
N TYR A 926 28.45 -20.77 17.56
CA TYR A 926 28.05 -21.02 18.94
C TYR A 926 28.84 -22.17 19.57
N VAL A 927 29.06 -22.08 20.88
CA VAL A 927 29.68 -23.16 21.64
C VAL A 927 28.79 -24.40 21.61
N ASP A 928 29.37 -25.56 21.34
CA ASP A 928 28.64 -26.83 21.33
C ASP A 928 28.07 -27.15 22.73
N SER A 929 26.74 -27.17 22.81
CA SER A 929 25.99 -27.36 24.04
C SER A 929 24.52 -27.60 23.72
N SER A 930 23.87 -28.48 24.48
CA SER A 930 22.42 -28.71 24.46
C SER A 930 21.56 -27.47 24.74
N ARG A 931 22.18 -26.39 25.24
CA ARG A 931 21.55 -25.07 25.45
C ARG A 931 21.51 -24.20 24.19
N HIS A 932 22.34 -24.48 23.18
CA HIS A 932 22.55 -23.60 22.03
C HIS A 932 22.12 -24.23 20.69
N THR A 933 20.91 -24.78 20.66
CA THR A 933 20.39 -25.54 19.50
C THR A 933 19.35 -24.80 18.65
N ILE A 934 18.80 -23.68 19.15
CA ILE A 934 17.71 -22.93 18.51
C ILE A 934 17.97 -21.41 18.48
N GLN A 935 19.25 -21.02 18.33
CA GLN A 935 19.68 -19.62 18.44
C GLN A 935 19.36 -18.80 17.17
N VAL A 936 18.88 -17.57 17.34
CA VAL A 936 18.61 -16.64 16.22
C VAL A 936 19.05 -15.20 16.53
N ASP A 937 19.52 -14.47 15.52
CA ASP A 937 19.76 -13.02 15.65
C ASP A 937 18.45 -12.26 15.38
N TYR A 938 17.97 -11.49 16.36
CA TYR A 938 16.64 -10.85 16.36
C TYR A 938 16.30 -10.13 15.06
N VAL A 939 17.08 -9.10 14.68
CA VAL A 939 16.78 -8.25 13.51
C VAL A 939 16.81 -9.06 12.21
N SER A 940 17.81 -9.96 12.05
CA SER A 940 17.96 -10.76 10.83
C SER A 940 16.82 -11.76 10.68
N TYR A 941 16.41 -12.44 11.76
CA TYR A 941 15.30 -13.39 11.74
C TYR A 941 13.96 -12.69 11.51
N MET A 942 13.71 -11.59 12.21
CA MET A 942 12.49 -10.79 12.02
C MET A 942 12.38 -10.28 10.57
N ASP A 943 13.47 -9.81 9.96
CA ASP A 943 13.48 -9.40 8.55
C ASP A 943 13.30 -10.55 7.57
N GLU A 944 13.84 -11.72 7.88
CA GLU A 944 13.70 -12.93 7.07
C GLU A 944 12.23 -13.33 6.99
N ILE A 945 11.56 -13.48 8.14
CA ILE A 945 10.14 -13.85 8.18
C ILE A 945 9.27 -12.72 7.64
N ALA A 946 9.55 -11.46 8.00
CA ALA A 946 8.82 -10.30 7.49
C ALA A 946 8.90 -10.16 5.96
N LYS A 947 9.99 -10.63 5.32
CA LYS A 947 10.11 -10.71 3.87
C LYS A 947 9.13 -11.73 3.28
N LEU A 948 9.00 -12.90 3.91
CA LEU A 948 8.06 -13.94 3.48
C LEU A 948 6.61 -13.47 3.61
N VAL A 949 6.29 -12.74 4.69
CA VAL A 949 4.95 -12.17 4.93
C VAL A 949 4.67 -10.95 4.03
N GLY A 950 5.70 -10.28 3.51
CA GLY A 950 5.57 -9.06 2.69
C GLY A 950 5.47 -7.75 3.48
N VAL A 951 5.89 -7.76 4.75
CA VAL A 951 5.75 -6.64 5.71
C VAL A 951 7.08 -5.99 6.07
N ARG A 952 8.20 -6.50 5.55
CA ARG A 952 9.53 -5.92 5.75
C ARG A 952 9.58 -4.45 5.27
N PRO A 953 10.02 -3.49 6.12
CA PRO A 953 10.16 -2.08 5.73
C PRO A 953 11.05 -1.91 4.48
N ASN A 954 10.62 -1.07 3.53
CA ASN A 954 11.44 -0.71 2.38
C ASN A 954 12.18 0.60 2.71
N ILE A 955 13.40 0.47 3.24
CA ILE A 955 14.19 1.60 3.72
C ILE A 955 14.49 2.63 2.61
N PRO A 956 14.97 2.25 1.40
CA PRO A 956 15.18 3.22 0.32
C PRO A 956 13.92 4.01 -0.03
N LYS A 957 12.77 3.33 -0.13
CA LYS A 957 11.48 4.00 -0.39
C LYS A 957 11.07 4.90 0.77
N LEU A 958 11.29 4.48 2.02
CA LEU A 958 11.00 5.31 3.20
C LEU A 958 11.90 6.55 3.23
N LEU A 959 13.20 6.42 3.00
CA LEU A 959 14.12 7.55 2.92
C LEU A 959 13.71 8.56 1.83
N MET A 960 13.14 8.09 0.72
CA MET A 960 12.65 8.95 -0.35
C MET A 960 11.28 9.59 -0.06
N THR A 961 10.39 8.92 0.68
CA THR A 961 8.98 9.35 0.86
C THR A 961 8.66 9.96 2.23
N ASP A 962 9.34 9.52 3.27
CA ASP A 962 9.29 10.02 4.65
C ASP A 962 10.69 9.87 5.28
N PRO A 963 11.65 10.76 4.95
CA PRO A 963 13.04 10.63 5.35
C PRO A 963 13.23 10.56 6.86
N ARG A 964 12.38 11.28 7.62
CA ARG A 964 12.41 11.25 9.08
C ARG A 964 12.06 9.84 9.60
N LEU A 965 11.01 9.21 9.07
CA LEU A 965 10.66 7.83 9.41
C LEU A 965 11.73 6.86 8.91
N GLY A 966 12.23 7.02 7.68
CA GLY A 966 13.29 6.19 7.11
C GLY A 966 14.56 6.17 7.96
N LEU A 967 14.98 7.34 8.46
CA LEU A 967 16.11 7.46 9.39
C LEU A 967 15.82 6.83 10.75
N ASN A 968 14.62 7.00 11.31
CA ASN A 968 14.24 6.37 12.58
C ASN A 968 14.19 4.83 12.48
N VAL A 969 13.71 4.30 11.35
CA VAL A 969 13.69 2.85 11.10
C VAL A 969 15.11 2.31 10.90
N MET A 970 16.01 3.09 10.30
CA MET A 970 17.38 2.67 10.00
C MET A 970 18.34 2.79 11.20
N LEU A 971 18.30 3.92 11.90
CA LEU A 971 19.25 4.29 12.96
C LEU A 971 18.64 4.22 14.38
N GLY A 972 17.31 4.26 14.49
CA GLY A 972 16.61 4.07 15.76
C GLY A 972 16.47 2.60 16.15
N PRO A 973 15.95 2.32 17.37
CA PRO A 973 15.77 0.95 17.86
C PRO A 973 14.87 0.15 16.92
N CYS A 974 15.22 -1.11 16.68
CA CYS A 974 14.45 -2.00 15.81
C CYS A 974 13.18 -2.54 16.49
N THR A 975 12.28 -1.63 16.87
CA THR A 975 11.04 -1.95 17.57
C THR A 975 10.05 -2.72 16.68
N PRO A 976 9.19 -3.58 17.27
CA PRO A 976 8.23 -4.41 16.53
C PRO A 976 7.28 -3.61 15.63
N TYR A 977 6.94 -2.36 16.00
CA TYR A 977 6.07 -1.46 15.25
C TYR A 977 6.47 -1.29 13.78
N GLN A 978 7.77 -1.36 13.48
CA GLN A 978 8.31 -1.24 12.13
C GLN A 978 7.69 -2.26 11.17
N TYR A 979 7.35 -3.46 11.66
CA TYR A 979 6.78 -4.54 10.87
C TYR A 979 5.26 -4.42 10.64
N ARG A 980 4.65 -3.31 11.08
CA ARG A 980 3.26 -2.92 10.79
C ARG A 980 3.16 -1.65 9.95
N LEU A 981 4.28 -1.12 9.41
CA LEU A 981 4.30 0.05 8.53
C LEU A 981 3.70 -0.21 7.13
N ARG A 982 3.72 -1.46 6.67
CA ARG A 982 3.25 -1.88 5.34
C ARG A 982 2.85 -3.34 5.33
N GLY A 983 2.24 -3.77 4.22
CA GLY A 983 1.85 -5.16 4.00
C GLY A 983 0.56 -5.52 4.74
N PRO A 984 0.19 -6.83 4.75
CA PRO A 984 -1.00 -7.32 5.44
C PRO A 984 -0.95 -7.03 6.95
N GLY A 985 -2.07 -6.65 7.54
CA GLY A 985 -2.16 -6.28 8.96
C GLY A 985 -1.48 -4.96 9.31
N LYS A 986 -1.31 -4.03 8.36
CA LYS A 986 -0.75 -2.68 8.61
C LYS A 986 -1.51 -1.98 9.75
N TRP A 987 -0.79 -1.38 10.68
CA TRP A 987 -1.38 -0.65 11.81
C TRP A 987 -1.22 0.87 11.62
N PRO A 988 -2.31 1.66 11.59
CA PRO A 988 -2.23 3.11 11.43
C PRO A 988 -1.36 3.81 12.50
N GLY A 989 -1.37 3.30 13.73
CA GLY A 989 -0.58 3.83 14.84
C GLY A 989 0.93 3.55 14.76
N ALA A 990 1.39 2.66 13.87
CA ALA A 990 2.78 2.20 13.84
C ALA A 990 3.78 3.35 13.65
N ARG A 991 3.46 4.31 12.76
CA ARG A 991 4.31 5.49 12.52
C ARG A 991 4.43 6.33 13.78
N GLN A 992 3.31 6.61 14.44
CA GLN A 992 3.29 7.43 15.65
C GLN A 992 4.01 6.73 16.81
N ALA A 993 3.81 5.41 16.96
CA ALA A 993 4.50 4.60 17.96
C ALA A 993 6.03 4.68 17.80
N ILE A 994 6.56 4.60 16.58
CA ILE A 994 8.00 4.74 16.32
C ILE A 994 8.51 6.14 16.72
N PHE A 995 7.75 7.20 16.45
CA PHE A 995 8.19 8.55 16.81
C PHE A 995 8.15 8.83 18.31
N THR A 996 7.18 8.26 19.02
CA THR A 996 6.93 8.53 20.44
C THR A 996 7.53 7.46 21.37
N GLN A 997 8.22 6.46 20.84
CA GLN A 997 8.83 5.38 21.64
C GLN A 997 9.80 5.92 22.70
N TRP A 998 10.59 6.96 22.38
CA TRP A 998 11.50 7.57 23.35
C TRP A 998 10.78 8.33 24.45
N GLU A 999 9.61 8.93 24.16
CA GLU A 999 8.75 9.56 25.17
C GLU A 999 8.21 8.51 26.15
N ARG A 1000 7.72 7.38 25.63
CA ARG A 1000 7.25 6.25 26.46
C ARG A 1000 8.38 5.62 27.27
N VAL A 1001 9.60 5.56 26.72
CA VAL A 1001 10.79 5.09 27.45
C VAL A 1001 11.14 6.03 28.59
N ALA A 1002 11.07 7.34 28.36
CA ALA A 1002 11.43 8.36 29.34
C ALA A 1002 10.40 8.50 30.47
N GLN A 1003 9.10 8.40 30.17
CA GLN A 1003 8.01 8.66 31.11
C GLN A 1003 8.13 7.96 32.48
N PRO A 1004 8.39 6.64 32.58
CA PRO A 1004 8.50 5.98 33.90
C PRO A 1004 9.76 6.36 34.66
N MET A 1005 10.74 7.00 34.02
CA MET A 1005 12.00 7.45 34.64
C MET A 1005 11.96 8.94 35.02
N GLN A 1006 11.15 9.75 34.33
CA GLN A 1006 10.97 11.19 34.57
C GLN A 1006 9.84 11.49 35.57
N THR A 1007 9.86 10.82 36.72
CA THR A 1007 8.82 10.96 37.77
C THR A 1007 8.93 12.24 38.60
N ARG A 1008 10.02 13.01 38.41
CA ARG A 1008 10.24 14.33 39.01
C ARG A 1008 10.64 15.32 37.91
N PRO A 1009 10.00 16.49 37.79
CA PRO A 1009 10.43 17.53 36.86
C PRO A 1009 11.78 18.12 37.29
N CYS A 1010 12.68 18.31 36.33
CA CYS A 1010 13.93 19.03 36.51
C CYS A 1010 13.88 20.29 35.63
N ASP A 1011 14.15 21.47 36.21
CA ASP A 1011 14.26 22.72 35.47
C ASP A 1011 15.55 22.71 34.65
N GLU A 1012 15.50 22.18 33.42
CA GLU A 1012 16.65 22.22 32.52
C GLU A 1012 16.71 23.58 31.79
N PRO A 1013 17.88 24.25 31.80
CA PRO A 1013 18.09 25.38 30.90
C PRO A 1013 17.97 24.91 29.45
N LYS A 1014 17.28 25.70 28.61
CA LYS A 1014 17.04 25.37 27.19
C LYS A 1014 18.33 24.88 26.52
N PRO A 1015 18.32 23.71 25.84
CA PRO A 1015 19.54 23.15 25.26
C PRO A 1015 20.11 24.12 24.21
N LYS A 1016 21.39 24.48 24.36
CA LYS A 1016 22.14 25.14 23.28
C LYS A 1016 22.18 24.18 22.09
N LYS A 1017 21.73 24.62 20.91
CA LYS A 1017 21.78 23.84 19.67
C LYS A 1017 23.21 23.33 19.44
N SER A 1018 23.44 22.03 19.57
CA SER A 1018 24.74 21.41 19.27
C SER A 1018 24.92 21.35 17.75
N TYR A 1019 25.92 22.08 17.24
CA TYR A 1019 26.31 22.10 15.83
C TYR A 1019 27.19 20.89 15.44
N GLN A 1020 27.34 19.86 16.29
CA GLN A 1020 28.18 18.70 16.01
C GLN A 1020 27.61 17.76 14.93
N TRP A 1021 26.29 17.62 14.83
CA TRP A 1021 25.63 16.75 13.84
C TRP A 1021 25.83 17.20 12.38
N PRO A 1022 25.73 18.50 12.05
CA PRO A 1022 26.15 19.02 10.74
C PRO A 1022 27.60 18.65 10.38
N LEU A 1023 28.53 18.76 11.33
CA LEU A 1023 29.95 18.43 11.14
C LEU A 1023 30.18 16.93 10.84
N ILE A 1024 29.50 16.04 11.57
CA ILE A 1024 29.59 14.59 11.37
C ILE A 1024 28.97 14.17 10.02
N LEU A 1025 27.82 14.75 9.65
CA LEU A 1025 27.19 14.52 8.35
C LEU A 1025 28.06 15.04 7.19
N SER A 1026 28.74 16.16 7.39
CA SER A 1026 29.70 16.71 6.43
C SER A 1026 30.90 15.78 6.25
N ALA A 1027 31.48 15.28 7.34
CA ALA A 1027 32.59 14.32 7.30
C ALA A 1027 32.19 12.99 6.62
N ALA A 1028 30.97 12.49 6.87
CA ALA A 1028 30.45 11.30 6.23
C ALA A 1028 30.18 11.50 4.73
N ALA A 1029 29.69 12.67 4.32
CA ALA A 1029 29.49 13.01 2.91
C ALA A 1029 30.83 13.13 2.17
N VAL A 1030 31.85 13.72 2.79
CA VAL A 1030 33.23 13.78 2.25
C VAL A 1030 33.84 12.38 2.14
N GLY A 1031 33.67 11.52 3.15
CA GLY A 1031 34.13 10.13 3.11
C GLY A 1031 33.46 9.30 2.02
N LEU A 1032 32.15 9.51 1.80
CA LEU A 1032 31.40 8.85 0.73
C LEU A 1032 31.81 9.35 -0.66
N ALA A 1033 32.03 10.66 -0.81
CA ALA A 1033 32.56 11.25 -2.05
C ALA A 1033 33.96 10.70 -2.39
N ALA A 1034 34.85 10.62 -1.40
CA ALA A 1034 36.19 10.05 -1.54
C ALA A 1034 36.16 8.56 -1.89
N TYR A 1035 35.23 7.78 -1.32
CA TYR A 1035 35.04 6.38 -1.66
C TYR A 1035 34.51 6.16 -3.08
N ILE A 1036 33.53 6.96 -3.50
CA ILE A 1036 32.96 6.92 -4.86
C ILE A 1036 34.02 7.33 -5.91
N HIS A 1037 34.92 8.25 -5.55
CA HIS A 1037 35.98 8.75 -6.43
C HIS A 1037 37.35 8.07 -6.21
N ARG A 1038 37.40 6.91 -5.54
CA ARG A 1038 38.67 6.26 -5.19
C ARG A 1038 39.59 5.94 -6.37
N ASN A 1039 39.02 5.75 -7.56
CA ASN A 1039 39.77 5.47 -8.79
C ASN A 1039 40.37 6.75 -9.42
N ASN A 1040 39.94 7.94 -8.98
CA ASN A 1040 40.44 9.25 -9.42
C ASN A 1040 41.27 9.97 -8.35
N LEU A 1041 41.54 9.32 -7.21
CA LEU A 1041 42.27 9.90 -6.07
C LEU A 1041 43.68 10.44 -6.43
N PRO A 1042 44.46 9.79 -7.32
CA PRO A 1042 45.78 10.31 -7.72
C PRO A 1042 45.70 11.64 -8.52
N ALA A 1043 44.65 11.82 -9.32
CA ALA A 1043 44.41 13.05 -10.07
C ALA A 1043 43.84 14.17 -9.16
N LEU A 1044 43.10 13.80 -8.12
CA LEU A 1044 42.50 14.75 -7.16
C LEU A 1044 43.53 15.40 -6.23
N LEU A 1045 44.66 14.74 -5.98
CA LEU A 1045 45.76 15.24 -5.14
C LEU A 1045 46.69 16.22 -5.88
N GLN A 1046 46.61 16.28 -7.22
CA GLN A 1046 47.47 17.15 -8.04
C GLN A 1046 46.92 18.58 -8.22
N ASP A 1047 45.62 18.81 -8.01
CA ASP A 1047 45.05 20.16 -8.00
C ASP A 1047 43.82 20.27 -7.08
N PRO A 1048 44.01 20.70 -5.81
CA PRO A 1048 42.92 20.91 -4.85
C PRO A 1048 41.97 22.08 -5.22
N THR A 1049 42.39 22.99 -6.11
CA THR A 1049 41.63 24.22 -6.39
C THR A 1049 40.44 24.00 -7.32
N ALA A 1050 40.54 23.04 -8.24
CA ALA A 1050 39.45 22.66 -9.15
C ALA A 1050 38.19 22.10 -8.44
N LEU A 1051 38.34 21.54 -7.23
CA LEU A 1051 37.22 21.05 -6.42
C LEU A 1051 36.53 22.18 -5.64
N LEU A 1052 37.29 23.16 -5.16
CA LEU A 1052 36.77 24.34 -4.45
C LEU A 1052 35.90 25.22 -5.38
N ASP A 1053 36.28 25.38 -6.64
CA ASP A 1053 35.48 26.15 -7.61
C ASP A 1053 34.22 25.42 -8.08
N LYS A 1054 34.22 24.09 -8.11
CA LYS A 1054 33.00 23.30 -8.40
C LYS A 1054 32.02 23.27 -7.23
N ILE A 1055 32.50 23.39 -5.98
CA ILE A 1055 31.66 23.41 -4.78
C ILE A 1055 31.07 24.81 -4.54
N LYS A 1056 31.77 25.89 -4.92
CA LYS A 1056 31.25 27.27 -4.85
C LYS A 1056 29.92 27.50 -5.58
N VAL A 1057 29.64 26.73 -6.64
CA VAL A 1057 28.37 26.81 -7.40
C VAL A 1057 27.16 26.27 -6.61
N TYR A 1058 27.40 25.47 -5.55
CA TYR A 1058 26.34 24.84 -4.76
C TYR A 1058 26.19 25.43 -3.34
N LEU A 1059 27.00 26.43 -3.00
CA LEU A 1059 26.83 27.19 -1.77
C LEU A 1059 25.84 28.35 -2.01
N PRO A 1060 24.86 28.58 -1.14
CA PRO A 1060 23.99 29.75 -1.25
C PRO A 1060 24.83 31.02 -1.13
N ALA A 1061 24.64 31.98 -2.04
CA ALA A 1061 25.12 33.34 -1.83
C ALA A 1061 24.40 33.91 -0.59
N GLU A 1062 25.14 34.61 0.27
CA GLU A 1062 24.67 35.17 1.56
C GLU A 1062 23.38 35.99 1.46
#